data_AF-A0A359LWY7-F1
#
_entry.id   AF-A0A359LWY7-F1
#
_cell.length_a   1.000
_cell.length_b   1.000
_cell.length_c   1.000
_cell.angle_alpha   90.00
_cell.angle_beta   90.00
_cell.angle_gamma   90.00
#
_symmetry.space_group_name_H-M   'P 1'
#
loop_
_entity.id
_entity.type
_entity.pdbx_description
1 polymer ?
#
loop_
_entity_poly.entity_id
_entity_poly.type
_entity_poly.pdbx_seq_one_letter_code
_entity_poly.pdbx_strand_id
1 'polypeptide(L)'
;MNRAAILLAFALVPAIGRAQDRIVSLRVYTTIPGAAFYVDGQMHRTTASFLWPEGSKHEIRAALNLCDDPNLGPCYTFQSWRENTGKLTAAQDATQIVTAHRDVQWYEASFQANVLVRLEFNGIPPAPSGAPITCSGAPGMPPTVEGYPAGTIPGGVRTTGCGILPGCSLSSVQGFCARGSVISASAFPYPGYVFGGWIAPGGNPSFLTASVTVNGPTTIRGSFLPARRVIFRTDPPNLRIFVNRSPIATEDVTIPCMPEAQLCTGHMDFLPGSKLLLAAPDVQLDRVGVPWVLQAFDTGGGQNSTVTLNGVPGQDVIVAKFGRGVGASFSTNPPGLKVNINGRDNWPSYSFFWGVGSRNQISAPMEQTDSKGRKYVFTGWSNGGPSSQEIVPTELDLERGGIALAANYQVQGQVTIRSTHPVVIGVNGVDCPTPCTVHRNAGSEVFLAAPTSVSLNDETRADFAGWADGGDAGRTFVFDGESQNLQVTYSTMYKLHLASDPAGSVDFQTLPPTPDGYFAAGSEVVLTAEARPGFRFRRWAGDLSGVFPGSTFALNRPVRAIAQADRVPHISKAGVRNSAAQTPDALVAPGSLVSIFGESLSSDTVAGPSNPLAQTLDGVTVRLDSRILPLLFVSPQQINAQLPSELPEGAYKLTIRTSAGEEAKAEVTVAPNAPGVFLRPVGDQPFVLATRAGDAPVTAEAPARRGELITIYGTGFGPYERPVPDGFATPGSPDYPLVDKLEVVLGEQVWTPEWSGAAPGQVGIAITRVRVPEDAPSGQPLLLTIRVKGRSSNQFLLPVE
;
A
#
# COMPACT_ATOMS: atom_id res chain seq x y z
N MET A 1 75.80 -53.12 -77.45
CA MET A 1 76.76 -53.45 -78.52
C MET A 1 76.00 -54.08 -79.67
N ASN A 2 76.16 -53.49 -80.87
CA ASN A 2 76.33 -54.12 -82.19
C ASN A 2 75.63 -55.46 -82.50
N ARG A 3 75.10 -55.74 -83.69
CA ARG A 3 74.92 -55.03 -84.98
C ARG A 3 74.33 -56.08 -85.93
N ALA A 4 73.63 -55.60 -86.97
CA ALA A 4 73.59 -56.11 -88.36
C ALA A 4 72.99 -57.52 -88.60
N ALA A 5 71.90 -57.71 -89.35
CA ALA A 5 71.57 -57.33 -90.75
C ALA A 5 72.32 -58.16 -91.81
N ILE A 6 71.63 -58.37 -92.96
CA ILE A 6 72.10 -58.79 -94.33
C ILE A 6 71.64 -60.22 -94.73
N LEU A 7 70.57 -60.36 -95.55
CA LEU A 7 70.48 -60.52 -97.04
C LEU A 7 70.50 -62.02 -97.47
N LEU A 8 69.96 -62.57 -98.57
CA LEU A 8 69.53 -62.13 -99.91
C LEU A 8 68.82 -63.31 -100.67
N ALA A 9 67.94 -62.99 -101.66
CA ALA A 9 67.54 -63.70 -102.92
C ALA A 9 66.89 -65.12 -102.91
N PHE A 10 65.67 -65.37 -103.45
CA PHE A 10 65.03 -65.29 -104.80
C PHE A 10 65.14 -66.56 -105.68
N ALA A 11 64.02 -67.20 -106.00
CA ALA A 11 63.83 -68.08 -107.17
C ALA A 11 62.34 -68.16 -107.59
N LEU A 12 62.12 -68.54 -108.85
CA LEU A 12 60.89 -68.47 -109.63
C LEU A 12 59.60 -69.06 -109.00
N VAL A 13 58.50 -68.42 -109.42
CA VAL A 13 57.03 -68.56 -109.25
C VAL A 13 56.44 -69.54 -110.32
N PRO A 14 55.15 -70.01 -110.35
CA PRO A 14 53.91 -69.70 -109.58
C PRO A 14 53.12 -70.94 -109.03
N ALA A 15 51.94 -70.86 -108.38
CA ALA A 15 51.30 -69.95 -107.37
C ALA A 15 49.75 -70.14 -107.42
N ILE A 16 49.12 -70.70 -106.36
CA ILE A 16 47.67 -70.68 -106.07
C ILE A 16 47.46 -70.54 -104.54
N GLY A 17 46.54 -69.67 -104.11
CA GLY A 17 46.51 -68.99 -102.80
C GLY A 17 45.93 -69.72 -101.57
N ARG A 18 46.21 -69.14 -100.38
CA ARG A 18 45.64 -69.46 -99.05
C ARG A 18 45.27 -68.15 -98.29
N ALA A 19 44.16 -68.17 -97.55
CA ALA A 19 43.69 -67.07 -96.69
C ALA A 19 44.52 -66.94 -95.40
N GLN A 20 44.66 -65.72 -94.85
CA GLN A 20 45.28 -65.40 -93.55
C GLN A 20 44.20 -65.26 -92.45
N ASP A 21 44.43 -65.81 -91.26
CA ASP A 21 43.58 -65.62 -90.06
C ASP A 21 43.87 -64.28 -89.35
N ARG A 22 42.84 -63.62 -88.80
CA ARG A 22 42.86 -62.25 -88.22
C ARG A 22 43.00 -62.29 -86.69
N ILE A 23 43.66 -61.31 -86.04
CA ILE A 23 43.87 -61.25 -84.56
C ILE A 23 43.10 -60.07 -83.93
N VAL A 24 42.52 -60.27 -82.74
CA VAL A 24 41.77 -59.27 -81.95
C VAL A 24 42.36 -59.06 -80.55
N SER A 25 42.15 -57.87 -79.96
CA SER A 25 42.62 -57.53 -78.60
C SER A 25 41.46 -57.25 -77.66
N LEU A 26 41.50 -57.77 -76.43
CA LEU A 26 40.49 -57.51 -75.40
C LEU A 26 41.05 -57.48 -73.98
N ARG A 27 40.28 -56.92 -73.03
CA ARG A 27 40.66 -56.75 -71.62
C ARG A 27 39.74 -57.53 -70.68
N VAL A 28 40.29 -58.08 -69.60
CA VAL A 28 39.50 -58.68 -68.50
C VAL A 28 39.87 -58.00 -67.17
N TYR A 29 38.88 -57.62 -66.36
CA TYR A 29 39.11 -56.91 -65.08
C TYR A 29 37.96 -57.11 -64.06
N THR A 30 38.16 -56.63 -62.82
CA THR A 30 37.16 -56.70 -61.73
C THR A 30 36.65 -55.32 -61.30
N THR A 31 35.45 -55.25 -60.73
CA THR A 31 34.85 -53.98 -60.25
C THR A 31 35.42 -53.48 -58.92
N ILE A 32 36.05 -54.34 -58.13
CA ILE A 32 36.62 -53.99 -56.82
C ILE A 32 38.08 -54.44 -56.70
N PRO A 33 38.96 -53.62 -56.11
CA PRO A 33 40.33 -54.02 -55.75
C PRO A 33 40.31 -55.21 -54.79
N GLY A 34 41.23 -56.16 -54.95
CA GLY A 34 41.35 -57.36 -54.10
C GLY A 34 40.67 -58.60 -54.67
N ALA A 35 39.63 -58.45 -55.50
CA ALA A 35 39.03 -59.55 -56.25
C ALA A 35 39.95 -60.05 -57.38
N ALA A 36 39.69 -61.27 -57.87
CA ALA A 36 40.52 -61.92 -58.87
C ALA A 36 39.71 -62.70 -59.90
N PHE A 37 40.30 -62.97 -61.05
CA PHE A 37 39.74 -63.80 -62.11
C PHE A 37 40.83 -64.67 -62.74
N TYR A 38 40.43 -65.68 -63.50
CA TYR A 38 41.28 -66.57 -64.27
C TYR A 38 40.99 -66.40 -65.75
N VAL A 39 42.01 -66.51 -66.58
CA VAL A 39 41.91 -66.61 -68.04
C VAL A 39 42.74 -67.79 -68.49
N ASP A 40 42.12 -68.76 -69.16
CA ASP A 40 42.73 -70.04 -69.57
C ASP A 40 43.56 -70.71 -68.46
N GLY A 41 43.01 -70.69 -67.23
CA GLY A 41 43.62 -71.28 -66.04
C GLY A 41 44.65 -70.40 -65.31
N GLN A 42 45.08 -69.26 -65.86
CA GLN A 42 46.02 -68.36 -65.19
C GLN A 42 45.29 -67.26 -64.40
N MET A 43 45.68 -67.07 -63.13
CA MET A 43 45.05 -66.09 -62.24
C MET A 43 45.59 -64.66 -62.44
N HIS A 44 44.68 -63.70 -62.45
CA HIS A 44 44.95 -62.28 -62.51
C HIS A 44 44.20 -61.56 -61.38
N ARG A 45 44.95 -60.75 -60.61
CA ARG A 45 44.43 -59.91 -59.51
C ARG A 45 44.30 -58.44 -59.91
N THR A 46 44.74 -58.12 -61.11
CA THR A 46 44.67 -56.79 -61.72
C THR A 46 44.13 -56.93 -63.13
N THR A 47 43.77 -55.81 -63.74
CA THR A 47 43.34 -55.75 -65.14
C THR A 47 44.39 -56.37 -66.07
N ALA A 48 43.97 -57.29 -66.94
CA ALA A 48 44.82 -57.96 -67.91
C ALA A 48 44.31 -57.77 -69.34
N SER A 49 45.21 -57.67 -70.33
CA SER A 49 44.87 -57.53 -71.76
C SER A 49 45.44 -58.70 -72.56
N PHE A 50 44.67 -59.21 -73.51
CA PHE A 50 44.96 -60.42 -74.27
C PHE A 50 44.87 -60.16 -75.78
N LEU A 51 45.66 -60.90 -76.56
CA LEU A 51 45.67 -60.90 -78.03
C LEU A 51 45.32 -62.31 -78.52
N TRP A 52 44.16 -62.46 -79.13
CA TRP A 52 43.59 -63.76 -79.51
C TRP A 52 43.22 -63.79 -81.00
N PRO A 53 43.42 -64.91 -81.72
CA PRO A 53 42.91 -65.07 -83.08
C PRO A 53 41.38 -64.94 -83.14
N GLU A 54 40.83 -64.24 -84.13
CA GLU A 54 39.39 -64.07 -84.29
C GLU A 54 38.71 -65.42 -84.50
N GLY A 55 37.73 -65.75 -83.66
CA GLY A 55 37.03 -67.03 -83.63
C GLY A 55 37.57 -68.07 -82.63
N SER A 56 38.71 -67.84 -81.97
CA SER A 56 39.23 -68.74 -80.93
C SER A 56 38.38 -68.69 -79.66
N LYS A 57 38.29 -69.81 -78.94
CA LYS A 57 37.55 -69.91 -77.66
C LYS A 57 38.52 -69.91 -76.48
N HIS A 58 38.15 -69.17 -75.44
CA HIS A 58 38.93 -69.00 -74.22
C HIS A 58 38.03 -69.13 -73.00
N GLU A 59 38.57 -69.63 -71.90
CA GLU A 59 37.85 -69.70 -70.62
C GLU A 59 38.19 -68.46 -69.80
N ILE A 60 37.17 -67.72 -69.36
CA ILE A 60 37.31 -66.72 -68.29
C ILE A 60 36.53 -67.20 -67.08
N ARG A 61 37.13 -67.12 -65.89
CA ARG A 61 36.51 -67.63 -64.66
C ARG A 61 36.74 -66.72 -63.46
N ALA A 62 35.69 -66.35 -62.75
CA ALA A 62 35.80 -65.52 -61.56
C ALA A 62 36.39 -66.36 -60.42
N ALA A 63 37.30 -65.77 -59.64
CA ALA A 63 37.82 -66.46 -58.47
C ALA A 63 36.74 -66.55 -57.39
N LEU A 64 36.18 -67.74 -57.20
CA LEU A 64 35.20 -68.00 -56.17
C LEU A 64 35.87 -68.13 -54.81
N ASN A 65 35.17 -67.71 -53.75
CA ASN A 65 35.59 -67.85 -52.35
C ASN A 65 36.94 -67.21 -52.02
N LEU A 66 37.21 -66.03 -52.60
CA LEU A 66 38.42 -65.29 -52.31
C LEU A 66 38.24 -64.49 -51.01
N CYS A 67 38.96 -64.84 -49.96
CA CYS A 67 39.07 -64.05 -48.73
C CYS A 67 40.53 -63.62 -48.56
N ASP A 68 40.77 -62.35 -48.24
CA ASP A 68 42.14 -61.86 -48.01
C ASP A 68 42.74 -62.47 -46.72
N ASP A 69 41.91 -62.69 -45.70
CA ASP A 69 42.20 -63.50 -44.51
C ASP A 69 40.86 -64.07 -44.00
N PRO A 70 40.70 -65.40 -43.88
CA PRO A 70 39.45 -66.00 -43.41
C PRO A 70 39.05 -65.59 -41.98
N ASN A 71 39.95 -64.99 -41.20
CA ASN A 71 39.70 -64.51 -39.84
C ASN A 71 39.63 -62.98 -39.70
N LEU A 72 40.09 -62.20 -40.69
CA LEU A 72 40.25 -60.73 -40.56
C LEU A 72 39.97 -59.92 -41.84
N GLY A 73 40.00 -60.52 -43.03
CA GLY A 73 39.88 -59.81 -44.32
C GLY A 73 38.47 -59.88 -44.92
N PRO A 74 38.12 -58.97 -45.85
CA PRO A 74 36.87 -59.09 -46.60
C PRO A 74 36.88 -60.36 -47.47
N CYS A 75 35.73 -61.04 -47.52
CA CYS A 75 35.49 -62.13 -48.46
C CYS A 75 34.72 -61.59 -49.67
N TYR A 76 35.18 -61.91 -50.86
CA TYR A 76 34.60 -61.43 -52.11
C TYR A 76 33.70 -62.51 -52.71
N THR A 77 32.42 -62.19 -52.87
CA THR A 77 31.45 -63.06 -53.54
C THR A 77 31.22 -62.57 -54.94
N PHE A 78 31.51 -63.42 -55.93
CA PHE A 78 31.24 -63.14 -57.33
C PHE A 78 29.73 -62.89 -57.53
N GLN A 79 29.42 -61.85 -58.31
CA GLN A 79 28.06 -61.47 -58.65
C GLN A 79 27.79 -61.81 -60.12
N SER A 80 28.52 -61.21 -61.04
CA SER A 80 28.25 -61.43 -62.46
C SER A 80 29.40 -61.00 -63.37
N TRP A 81 29.48 -61.62 -64.53
CA TRP A 81 30.26 -61.15 -65.66
C TRP A 81 29.45 -60.17 -66.51
N ARG A 82 30.15 -59.24 -67.17
CA ARG A 82 29.60 -58.37 -68.21
C ARG A 82 30.58 -58.27 -69.36
N GLU A 83 30.07 -57.96 -70.54
CA GLU A 83 30.88 -57.60 -71.70
C GLU A 83 30.29 -56.38 -72.41
N ASN A 84 31.10 -55.74 -73.27
CA ASN A 84 30.74 -54.49 -73.94
C ASN A 84 29.60 -54.61 -74.95
N THR A 85 29.35 -55.79 -75.54
CA THR A 85 28.21 -55.97 -76.47
C THR A 85 26.93 -56.44 -75.79
N GLY A 86 27.01 -56.80 -74.50
CA GLY A 86 25.88 -57.23 -73.69
C GLY A 86 25.30 -58.60 -74.06
N LYS A 87 26.00 -59.40 -74.87
CA LYS A 87 25.49 -60.68 -75.38
C LYS A 87 25.90 -61.89 -74.53
N LEU A 88 26.55 -61.67 -73.38
CA LEU A 88 26.91 -62.76 -72.46
C LEU A 88 25.64 -63.44 -71.91
N THR A 89 25.46 -64.71 -72.26
CA THR A 89 24.41 -65.55 -71.69
C THR A 89 24.90 -66.19 -70.39
N ALA A 90 24.02 -66.39 -69.41
CA ALA A 90 24.36 -66.95 -68.10
C ALA A 90 25.47 -66.18 -67.37
N ALA A 91 25.45 -64.85 -67.42
CA ALA A 91 26.44 -63.96 -66.79
C ALA A 91 26.70 -64.19 -65.28
N GLN A 92 25.80 -64.86 -64.57
CA GLN A 92 25.95 -65.22 -63.15
C GLN A 92 26.78 -66.49 -62.95
N ASP A 93 27.02 -67.27 -64.01
CA ASP A 93 27.97 -68.38 -63.96
C ASP A 93 29.38 -67.81 -63.86
N ALA A 94 30.10 -68.23 -62.82
CA ALA A 94 31.45 -67.79 -62.55
C ALA A 94 32.41 -68.17 -63.68
N THR A 95 32.11 -69.22 -64.45
CA THR A 95 32.94 -69.66 -65.59
C THR A 95 32.22 -69.36 -66.89
N GLN A 96 32.93 -68.77 -67.84
CA GLN A 96 32.40 -68.44 -69.17
C GLN A 96 33.38 -68.95 -70.23
N ILE A 97 32.86 -69.66 -71.23
CA ILE A 97 33.60 -69.95 -72.45
C ILE A 97 33.27 -68.87 -73.47
N VAL A 98 34.22 -67.98 -73.67
CA VAL A 98 34.07 -66.81 -74.53
C VAL A 98 34.75 -67.04 -75.88
N THR A 99 34.20 -66.45 -76.95
CA THR A 99 34.80 -66.53 -78.28
C THR A 99 35.38 -65.16 -78.64
N ALA A 100 36.65 -65.12 -79.04
CA ALA A 100 37.32 -63.91 -79.47
C ALA A 100 36.65 -63.36 -80.74
N HIS A 101 36.11 -62.14 -80.67
CA HIS A 101 35.43 -61.49 -81.78
C HIS A 101 35.75 -60.00 -81.77
N ARG A 102 35.89 -59.37 -82.94
CA ARG A 102 36.31 -57.96 -83.06
C ARG A 102 35.40 -56.94 -82.36
N ASP A 103 34.13 -57.31 -82.14
CA ASP A 103 33.15 -56.45 -81.48
C ASP A 103 33.25 -56.52 -79.94
N VAL A 104 33.96 -57.51 -79.39
CA VAL A 104 34.11 -57.69 -77.94
C VAL A 104 35.45 -57.13 -77.45
N GLN A 105 35.40 -56.04 -76.69
CA GLN A 105 36.58 -55.30 -76.22
C GLN A 105 36.94 -55.60 -74.76
N TRP A 106 35.98 -55.97 -73.93
CA TRP A 106 36.25 -56.28 -72.53
C TRP A 106 35.26 -57.25 -71.90
N TYR A 107 35.74 -57.93 -70.86
CA TYR A 107 34.95 -58.65 -69.87
C TYR A 107 35.20 -58.09 -68.47
N GLU A 108 34.14 -57.86 -67.70
CA GLU A 108 34.19 -57.32 -66.34
C GLU A 108 33.55 -58.32 -65.36
N ALA A 109 34.27 -58.72 -64.32
CA ALA A 109 33.72 -59.49 -63.20
C ALA A 109 33.34 -58.58 -62.03
N SER A 110 32.06 -58.59 -61.67
CA SER A 110 31.52 -57.88 -60.51
C SER A 110 31.59 -58.75 -59.25
N PHE A 111 32.01 -58.17 -58.13
CA PHE A 111 32.07 -58.84 -56.83
C PHE A 111 31.46 -57.96 -55.72
N GLN A 112 31.04 -58.60 -54.63
CA GLN A 112 30.59 -57.95 -53.39
C GLN A 112 31.55 -58.28 -52.24
N ALA A 113 31.95 -57.27 -51.47
CA ALA A 113 32.79 -57.44 -50.28
C ALA A 113 31.92 -57.69 -49.02
N ASN A 114 32.15 -58.83 -48.38
CA ASN A 114 31.50 -59.21 -47.12
C ASN A 114 32.51 -59.19 -45.97
N VAL A 115 32.09 -58.69 -44.80
CA VAL A 115 32.93 -58.59 -43.60
C VAL A 115 32.36 -59.44 -42.47
N LEU A 116 33.25 -59.93 -41.60
CA LEU A 116 32.88 -60.81 -40.49
C LEU A 116 32.09 -60.05 -39.41
N VAL A 117 30.98 -60.63 -38.98
CA VAL A 117 30.20 -60.17 -37.82
C VAL A 117 30.07 -61.30 -36.81
N ARG A 118 30.34 -60.99 -35.53
CA ARG A 118 30.16 -61.90 -34.40
C ARG A 118 29.07 -61.38 -33.47
N LEU A 119 28.10 -62.23 -33.14
CA LEU A 119 27.17 -62.03 -32.05
C LEU A 119 27.62 -62.92 -30.89
N GLU A 120 28.06 -62.31 -29.81
CA GLU A 120 28.59 -63.01 -28.64
C GLU A 120 27.68 -62.78 -27.44
N PHE A 121 27.17 -63.85 -26.86
CA PHE A 121 26.45 -63.82 -25.60
C PHE A 121 26.55 -65.20 -24.97
N ASN A 122 26.43 -65.24 -23.65
CA ASN A 122 26.51 -66.46 -22.85
C ASN A 122 25.25 -67.30 -23.10
N GLY A 123 25.22 -67.95 -24.25
CA GLY A 123 24.28 -69.02 -24.55
C GLY A 123 25.00 -70.36 -24.50
N ILE A 124 24.30 -71.35 -23.97
CA ILE A 124 24.71 -72.76 -23.82
C ILE A 124 25.38 -73.27 -25.12
N PRO A 125 26.27 -74.28 -25.08
CA PRO A 125 26.76 -74.96 -26.29
C PRO A 125 25.64 -75.27 -27.31
N PRO A 126 25.97 -75.28 -28.62
CA PRO A 126 24.99 -75.32 -29.70
C PRO A 126 24.01 -76.50 -29.53
N ALA A 127 22.74 -76.23 -29.80
CA ALA A 127 21.68 -77.22 -29.71
C ALA A 127 21.97 -78.47 -30.57
N PRO A 128 21.51 -79.67 -30.16
CA PRO A 128 21.56 -80.84 -31.04
C PRO A 128 20.87 -80.49 -32.37
N SER A 129 21.54 -80.83 -33.47
CA SER A 129 21.27 -80.31 -34.81
C SER A 129 19.83 -80.55 -35.27
N GLY A 130 19.10 -79.47 -35.62
CA GLY A 130 17.91 -79.53 -36.48
C GLY A 130 16.59 -78.97 -35.93
N ALA A 131 16.48 -78.61 -34.65
CA ALA A 131 15.23 -78.07 -34.09
C ALA A 131 15.02 -76.58 -34.49
N PRO A 132 13.83 -76.19 -35.00
CA PRO A 132 13.56 -74.81 -35.40
C PRO A 132 13.45 -73.88 -34.19
N ILE A 133 14.33 -72.87 -34.12
CA ILE A 133 14.27 -71.81 -33.11
C ILE A 133 13.36 -70.69 -33.61
N THR A 134 12.32 -70.35 -32.85
CA THR A 134 11.40 -69.25 -33.21
C THR A 134 11.45 -68.12 -32.17
N CYS A 135 11.65 -66.90 -32.66
CA CYS A 135 11.49 -65.66 -31.89
C CYS A 135 10.16 -65.02 -32.31
N SER A 136 9.02 -65.48 -31.77
CA SER A 136 7.67 -65.09 -32.23
C SER A 136 7.20 -63.69 -31.79
N GLY A 137 7.98 -62.96 -31.00
CA GLY A 137 7.83 -61.50 -30.87
C GLY A 137 6.68 -61.02 -29.99
N ALA A 138 6.92 -60.99 -28.67
CA ALA A 138 6.51 -59.91 -27.77
C ALA A 138 7.57 -59.78 -26.66
N PRO A 139 7.87 -58.58 -26.13
CA PRO A 139 8.76 -58.44 -24.97
C PRO A 139 8.29 -59.34 -23.82
N GLY A 140 9.17 -60.21 -23.31
CA GLY A 140 8.85 -61.14 -22.22
C GLY A 140 8.48 -62.57 -22.63
N MET A 141 8.41 -62.88 -23.93
CA MET A 141 8.33 -64.26 -24.42
C MET A 141 9.70 -64.70 -24.97
N PRO A 142 10.50 -65.45 -24.20
CA PRO A 142 11.78 -65.92 -24.69
C PRO A 142 11.62 -67.05 -25.72
N PRO A 143 12.62 -67.31 -26.60
CA PRO A 143 12.51 -68.30 -27.66
C PRO A 143 12.47 -69.73 -27.10
N THR A 144 11.44 -70.52 -27.42
CA THR A 144 11.29 -71.91 -26.93
C THR A 144 12.03 -72.92 -27.81
N VAL A 145 12.73 -73.88 -27.21
CA VAL A 145 13.29 -75.07 -27.89
C VAL A 145 12.76 -76.33 -27.21
N GLU A 146 12.21 -77.24 -27.99
CA GLU A 146 11.72 -78.54 -27.53
C GLU A 146 12.88 -79.36 -26.94
N GLY A 147 12.76 -79.80 -25.68
CA GLY A 147 13.75 -80.66 -25.01
C GLY A 147 14.76 -79.98 -24.07
N TYR A 148 14.69 -78.66 -23.83
CA TYR A 148 15.54 -77.97 -22.85
C TYR A 148 14.82 -77.76 -21.49
N PRO A 149 15.44 -78.08 -20.34
CA PRO A 149 14.85 -77.81 -19.03
C PRO A 149 14.70 -76.31 -18.77
N ALA A 150 13.57 -75.90 -18.20
CA ALA A 150 13.33 -74.53 -17.73
C ALA A 150 14.47 -74.03 -16.81
N GLY A 151 14.95 -72.80 -17.02
CA GLY A 151 16.00 -72.17 -16.20
C GLY A 151 17.45 -72.48 -16.58
N THR A 152 17.70 -73.29 -17.61
CA THR A 152 19.08 -73.53 -18.10
C THR A 152 19.59 -72.48 -19.09
N ILE A 153 18.69 -71.70 -19.70
CA ILE A 153 18.99 -70.73 -20.76
C ILE A 153 18.98 -69.31 -20.17
N PRO A 154 20.10 -68.56 -20.21
CA PRO A 154 20.15 -67.17 -19.72
C PRO A 154 19.28 -66.19 -20.52
N GLY A 155 19.12 -66.43 -21.82
CA GLY A 155 18.35 -65.58 -22.72
C GLY A 155 18.59 -65.89 -24.19
N GLY A 156 17.82 -65.25 -25.06
CA GLY A 156 17.96 -65.35 -26.51
C GLY A 156 18.12 -63.99 -27.18
N VAL A 157 18.71 -63.99 -28.38
CA VAL A 157 18.88 -62.80 -29.21
C VAL A 157 18.24 -63.00 -30.58
N ARG A 158 17.38 -62.08 -30.98
CA ARG A 158 16.86 -61.99 -32.35
C ARG A 158 17.72 -61.01 -33.15
N THR A 159 18.16 -61.38 -34.35
CA THR A 159 18.85 -60.45 -35.26
C THR A 159 18.11 -60.28 -36.58
N THR A 160 18.21 -59.10 -37.17
CA THR A 160 17.67 -58.77 -38.50
C THR A 160 18.66 -57.87 -39.25
N GLY A 161 18.61 -57.87 -40.58
CA GLY A 161 19.43 -56.99 -41.44
C GLY A 161 20.71 -57.60 -42.02
N CYS A 162 21.02 -58.87 -41.70
CA CYS A 162 22.07 -59.65 -42.38
C CYS A 162 21.56 -61.06 -42.66
N GLY A 163 21.40 -61.41 -43.95
CA GLY A 163 20.75 -62.67 -44.38
C GLY A 163 21.52 -63.96 -44.05
N ILE A 164 22.76 -63.84 -43.56
CA ILE A 164 23.63 -64.97 -43.20
C ILE A 164 23.65 -65.21 -41.67
N LEU A 165 23.18 -64.25 -40.86
CA LEU A 165 22.99 -64.48 -39.43
C LEU A 165 21.61 -65.11 -39.19
N PRO A 166 21.50 -66.07 -38.25
CA PRO A 166 20.21 -66.63 -37.86
C PRO A 166 19.28 -65.52 -37.35
N GLY A 167 18.02 -65.55 -37.78
CA GLY A 167 17.02 -64.60 -37.31
C GLY A 167 16.80 -64.67 -35.79
N CYS A 168 17.07 -65.83 -35.17
CA CYS A 168 16.92 -66.08 -33.74
C CYS A 168 18.04 -67.01 -33.26
N SER A 169 18.74 -66.62 -32.19
CA SER A 169 19.90 -67.36 -31.66
C SER A 169 19.79 -67.51 -30.14
N LEU A 170 20.15 -68.69 -29.65
CA LEU A 170 20.27 -69.00 -28.22
C LEU A 170 21.72 -69.18 -27.77
N SER A 171 22.67 -69.05 -28.70
CA SER A 171 24.11 -69.12 -28.47
C SER A 171 24.85 -68.13 -29.37
N SER A 172 26.14 -67.94 -29.08
CA SER A 172 27.00 -67.08 -29.89
C SER A 172 27.10 -67.60 -31.32
N VAL A 173 26.94 -66.71 -32.29
CA VAL A 173 26.95 -67.04 -33.73
C VAL A 173 27.82 -66.04 -34.48
N GLN A 174 28.38 -66.48 -35.60
CA GLN A 174 29.13 -65.61 -36.51
C GLN A 174 28.68 -65.81 -37.94
N GLY A 175 28.81 -64.77 -38.75
CA GLY A 175 28.46 -64.79 -40.17
C GLY A 175 29.14 -63.65 -40.91
N PHE A 176 29.13 -63.70 -42.24
CA PHE A 176 29.64 -62.62 -43.08
C PHE A 176 28.48 -61.77 -43.57
N CYS A 177 28.60 -60.45 -43.45
CA CYS A 177 27.58 -59.51 -43.88
C CYS A 177 28.15 -58.53 -44.91
N ALA A 178 27.33 -58.09 -45.85
CA ALA A 178 27.75 -57.08 -46.81
C ALA A 178 28.16 -55.79 -46.09
N ARG A 179 29.28 -55.21 -46.51
CA ARG A 179 29.72 -53.92 -45.98
C ARG A 179 28.63 -52.85 -46.18
N GLY A 180 28.30 -52.11 -45.13
CA GLY A 180 27.20 -51.12 -45.08
C GLY A 180 25.87 -51.66 -44.56
N SER A 181 25.74 -52.96 -44.27
CA SER A 181 24.50 -53.54 -43.69
C SER A 181 24.23 -52.98 -42.29
N VAL A 182 22.96 -52.78 -41.93
CA VAL A 182 22.54 -52.40 -40.57
C VAL A 182 21.95 -53.62 -39.89
N ILE A 183 22.55 -54.04 -38.76
CA ILE A 183 22.08 -55.17 -37.96
C ILE A 183 21.28 -54.64 -36.77
N SER A 184 20.04 -55.10 -36.61
CA SER A 184 19.24 -54.85 -35.40
C SER A 184 19.15 -56.12 -34.56
N ALA A 185 19.57 -56.02 -33.29
CA ALA A 185 19.55 -57.09 -32.30
C ALA A 185 18.55 -56.79 -31.18
N SER A 186 17.79 -57.78 -30.74
CA SER A 186 16.84 -57.69 -29.62
C SER A 186 17.07 -58.83 -28.63
N ALA A 187 17.18 -58.51 -27.34
CA ALA A 187 17.45 -59.45 -26.26
C ALA A 187 16.16 -59.86 -25.55
N PHE A 188 16.05 -61.14 -25.22
CA PHE A 188 14.90 -61.75 -24.55
C PHE A 188 15.41 -62.55 -23.35
N PRO A 189 15.47 -61.95 -22.14
CA PRO A 189 15.88 -62.67 -20.93
C PRO A 189 14.82 -63.70 -20.54
N TYR A 190 15.26 -64.88 -20.11
CA TYR A 190 14.39 -65.92 -19.56
C TYR A 190 14.01 -65.59 -18.10
N PRO A 191 12.86 -66.07 -17.58
CA PRO A 191 12.56 -65.98 -16.16
C PRO A 191 13.72 -66.53 -15.31
N GLY A 192 14.17 -65.75 -14.33
CA GLY A 192 15.37 -66.01 -13.52
C GLY A 192 16.62 -65.25 -14.01
N TYR A 193 16.52 -64.56 -15.15
CA TYR A 193 17.57 -63.74 -15.71
C TYR A 193 17.04 -62.36 -16.11
N VAL A 194 17.95 -61.41 -16.17
CA VAL A 194 17.73 -60.02 -16.59
C VAL A 194 18.81 -59.66 -17.60
N PHE A 195 18.46 -58.85 -18.59
CA PHE A 195 19.43 -58.43 -19.59
C PHE A 195 20.25 -57.26 -19.06
N GLY A 196 21.56 -57.41 -18.94
CA GLY A 196 22.47 -56.40 -18.40
C GLY A 196 22.90 -55.33 -19.41
N GLY A 197 22.55 -55.47 -20.69
CA GLY A 197 22.83 -54.50 -21.74
C GLY A 197 23.70 -55.04 -22.89
N TRP A 198 23.93 -54.16 -23.88
CA TRP A 198 24.71 -54.43 -25.10
C TRP A 198 26.08 -53.74 -25.07
N ILE A 199 27.09 -54.38 -25.65
CA ILE A 199 28.39 -53.77 -25.98
C ILE A 199 28.61 -53.94 -27.48
N ALA A 200 28.58 -52.84 -28.25
CA ALA A 200 28.76 -52.87 -29.71
C ALA A 200 29.40 -51.58 -30.27
N PRO A 201 30.15 -51.63 -31.38
CA PRO A 201 30.76 -50.46 -32.01
C PRO A 201 29.73 -49.48 -32.59
N GLY A 202 29.81 -48.20 -32.22
CA GLY A 202 29.05 -47.11 -32.85
C GLY A 202 27.52 -47.16 -32.73
N GLY A 203 26.95 -48.02 -31.89
CA GLY A 203 25.51 -48.14 -31.71
C GLY A 203 24.93 -47.24 -30.61
N ASN A 204 23.66 -46.85 -30.76
CA ASN A 204 22.80 -46.30 -29.69
C ASN A 204 21.98 -47.44 -29.08
N PRO A 205 22.42 -48.13 -28.02
CA PRO A 205 21.64 -49.18 -27.41
C PRO A 205 20.49 -48.60 -26.57
N SER A 206 19.27 -49.06 -26.84
CA SER A 206 18.25 -49.12 -25.79
C SER A 206 18.56 -50.30 -24.85
N PHE A 207 17.88 -50.40 -23.71
CA PHE A 207 18.15 -51.48 -22.75
C PHE A 207 18.01 -52.87 -23.37
N LEU A 208 16.98 -53.16 -24.20
CA LEU A 208 16.76 -54.49 -24.79
C LEU A 208 17.12 -54.61 -26.27
N THR A 209 17.39 -53.51 -26.98
CA THR A 209 17.68 -53.56 -28.42
C THR A 209 18.89 -52.72 -28.80
N ALA A 210 19.65 -53.19 -29.79
CA ALA A 210 20.80 -52.51 -30.36
C ALA A 210 20.73 -52.47 -31.89
N SER A 211 21.22 -51.40 -32.49
CA SER A 211 21.36 -51.25 -33.94
C SER A 211 22.80 -50.89 -34.30
N VAL A 212 23.42 -51.61 -35.23
CA VAL A 212 24.85 -51.53 -35.54
C VAL A 212 25.05 -51.53 -37.05
N THR A 213 25.79 -50.54 -37.57
CA THR A 213 26.16 -50.47 -38.99
C THR A 213 27.50 -51.16 -39.22
N VAL A 214 27.54 -52.08 -40.18
CA VAL A 214 28.67 -52.97 -40.44
C VAL A 214 29.62 -52.34 -41.46
N ASN A 215 30.61 -51.58 -41.00
CA ASN A 215 31.62 -50.94 -41.88
C ASN A 215 32.95 -51.73 -41.97
N GLY A 216 33.16 -52.69 -41.07
CA GLY A 216 34.32 -53.58 -40.97
C GLY A 216 34.01 -54.75 -40.03
N PRO A 217 35.01 -55.57 -39.66
CA PRO A 217 34.82 -56.66 -38.69
C PRO A 217 34.17 -56.15 -37.40
N THR A 218 33.02 -56.71 -37.02
CA THR A 218 32.16 -56.16 -35.96
C THR A 218 31.76 -57.24 -34.95
N THR A 219 31.91 -56.98 -33.66
CA THR A 219 31.41 -57.84 -32.58
C THR A 219 30.32 -57.14 -31.78
N ILE A 220 29.17 -57.80 -31.62
CA ILE A 220 28.03 -57.36 -30.81
C ILE A 220 27.95 -58.28 -29.60
N ARG A 221 28.11 -57.76 -28.37
CA ARG A 221 28.01 -58.56 -27.14
C ARG A 221 26.73 -58.26 -26.36
N GLY A 222 25.98 -59.30 -25.98
CA GLY A 222 24.83 -59.20 -25.08
C GLY A 222 25.11 -59.84 -23.72
N SER A 223 24.72 -59.19 -22.62
CA SER A 223 24.92 -59.70 -21.25
C SER A 223 23.60 -60.16 -20.64
N PHE A 224 23.49 -61.43 -20.26
CA PHE A 224 22.38 -61.97 -19.46
C PHE A 224 22.90 -62.31 -18.07
N LEU A 225 22.30 -61.71 -17.05
CA LEU A 225 22.71 -61.82 -15.66
C LEU A 225 21.63 -62.51 -14.82
N PRO A 226 21.99 -63.34 -13.83
CA PRO A 226 21.00 -63.91 -12.91
C PRO A 226 20.19 -62.82 -12.20
N ALA A 227 18.88 -62.98 -12.20
CA ALA A 227 17.95 -62.06 -11.57
C ALA A 227 17.63 -62.47 -10.13
N ARG A 228 17.13 -61.51 -9.37
CA ARG A 228 16.44 -61.73 -8.10
C ARG A 228 14.94 -61.56 -8.35
N ARG A 229 14.16 -62.58 -8.01
CA ARG A 229 12.71 -62.59 -8.20
C ARG A 229 12.03 -61.91 -7.03
N VAL A 230 11.07 -61.03 -7.32
CA VAL A 230 10.20 -60.42 -6.31
C VAL A 230 8.76 -60.79 -6.61
N ILE A 231 8.10 -61.37 -5.61
CA ILE A 231 6.66 -61.61 -5.60
C ILE A 231 5.99 -60.46 -4.86
N PHE A 232 5.09 -59.76 -5.52
CA PHE A 232 4.26 -58.73 -4.89
C PHE A 232 2.91 -59.32 -4.50
N ARG A 233 2.51 -59.13 -3.25
CA ARG A 233 1.22 -59.54 -2.67
C ARG A 233 0.50 -58.36 -2.05
N THR A 234 -0.81 -58.50 -1.88
CA THR A 234 -1.64 -57.55 -1.14
C THR A 234 -2.41 -58.26 -0.03
N ASP A 235 -2.61 -57.55 1.07
CA ASP A 235 -3.49 -57.94 2.17
C ASP A 235 -4.51 -56.81 2.41
N PRO A 236 -5.80 -56.99 2.05
CA PRO A 236 -6.41 -58.19 1.46
C PRO A 236 -5.96 -58.44 0.00
N PRO A 237 -6.14 -59.67 -0.53
CA PRO A 237 -5.68 -60.03 -1.87
C PRO A 237 -6.41 -59.28 -2.98
N ASN A 238 -5.86 -59.34 -4.20
CA ASN A 238 -6.43 -58.76 -5.43
C ASN A 238 -6.44 -57.21 -5.51
N LEU A 239 -5.69 -56.51 -4.66
CA LEU A 239 -5.42 -55.08 -4.81
C LEU A 239 -4.18 -54.84 -5.69
N ARG A 240 -4.04 -53.63 -6.24
CA ARG A 240 -2.89 -53.26 -7.10
C ARG A 240 -1.88 -52.43 -6.34
N ILE A 241 -0.65 -52.48 -6.81
CA ILE A 241 0.42 -51.58 -6.37
C ILE A 241 1.13 -50.99 -7.59
N PHE A 242 1.92 -49.95 -7.36
CA PHE A 242 2.87 -49.42 -8.32
C PHE A 242 4.27 -49.88 -7.98
N VAL A 243 4.99 -50.37 -8.98
CA VAL A 243 6.43 -50.63 -8.89
C VAL A 243 7.12 -49.78 -9.94
N ASN A 244 8.02 -48.90 -9.51
CA ASN A 244 8.67 -47.90 -10.36
C ASN A 244 7.67 -47.09 -11.19
N ARG A 245 6.55 -46.68 -10.55
CA ARG A 245 5.41 -45.94 -11.13
C ARG A 245 4.55 -46.73 -12.12
N SER A 246 4.88 -47.98 -12.40
CA SER A 246 4.08 -48.85 -13.26
C SER A 246 3.07 -49.63 -12.41
N PRO A 247 1.77 -49.58 -12.73
CA PRO A 247 0.77 -50.38 -12.02
C PRO A 247 0.99 -51.84 -12.33
N ILE A 248 1.00 -52.67 -11.29
CA ILE A 248 1.07 -54.13 -11.43
C ILE A 248 -0.11 -54.78 -10.70
N ALA A 249 -0.55 -55.91 -11.23
CA ALA A 249 -1.37 -56.85 -10.47
C ALA A 249 -0.47 -57.60 -9.50
N THR A 250 -0.98 -57.90 -8.30
CA THR A 250 -0.27 -58.71 -7.32
C THR A 250 -0.66 -60.18 -7.43
N GLU A 251 0.17 -61.05 -6.88
CA GLU A 251 -0.08 -62.49 -6.86
C GLU A 251 -1.37 -62.78 -6.10
N ASP A 252 -2.22 -63.62 -6.70
CA ASP A 252 -3.33 -64.28 -6.01
C ASP A 252 -2.88 -65.71 -5.65
N VAL A 253 -2.64 -65.93 -4.36
CA VAL A 253 -2.13 -67.21 -3.83
C VAL A 253 -3.13 -68.36 -4.06
N THR A 254 -4.39 -68.05 -4.38
CA THR A 254 -5.41 -69.07 -4.69
C THR A 254 -5.31 -69.63 -6.12
N ILE A 255 -4.50 -69.01 -6.99
CA ILE A 255 -4.32 -69.43 -8.39
C ILE A 255 -2.93 -70.07 -8.55
N PRO A 256 -2.82 -71.40 -8.69
CA PRO A 256 -1.53 -72.07 -8.89
C PRO A 256 -0.89 -71.63 -10.20
N CYS A 257 0.40 -71.27 -10.15
CA CYS A 257 1.17 -70.92 -11.33
C CYS A 257 2.50 -71.68 -11.34
N MET A 258 2.83 -72.30 -12.48
CA MET A 258 4.12 -72.98 -12.72
C MET A 258 4.96 -72.12 -13.67
N PRO A 259 6.04 -71.48 -13.19
CA PRO A 259 6.85 -70.55 -13.98
C PRO A 259 7.91 -71.30 -14.80
N GLU A 260 7.51 -72.17 -15.72
CA GLU A 260 8.47 -72.89 -16.58
C GLU A 260 8.94 -72.03 -17.77
N ALA A 261 8.06 -71.20 -18.34
CA ALA A 261 8.37 -70.34 -19.49
C ALA A 261 7.95 -68.86 -19.35
N GLN A 262 7.07 -68.52 -18.39
CA GLN A 262 6.56 -67.17 -18.17
C GLN A 262 6.48 -66.85 -16.67
N LEU A 263 6.71 -65.58 -16.32
CA LEU A 263 6.50 -65.09 -14.95
C LEU A 263 5.01 -65.11 -14.58
N CYS A 264 4.73 -65.52 -13.35
CA CYS A 264 3.39 -65.48 -12.79
C CYS A 264 2.92 -64.04 -12.55
N THR A 265 1.60 -63.84 -12.46
CA THR A 265 1.03 -62.54 -12.09
C THR A 265 1.60 -62.09 -10.74
N GLY A 266 2.11 -60.86 -10.66
CA GLY A 266 2.76 -60.32 -9.47
C GLY A 266 4.22 -60.74 -9.28
N HIS A 267 4.79 -61.55 -10.18
CA HIS A 267 6.21 -61.89 -10.15
C HIS A 267 6.99 -61.01 -11.12
N MET A 268 8.11 -60.46 -10.66
CA MET A 268 9.04 -59.70 -11.51
C MET A 268 10.48 -60.04 -11.16
N ASP A 269 11.34 -60.06 -12.18
CA ASP A 269 12.75 -60.34 -12.06
C ASP A 269 13.56 -59.04 -12.19
N PHE A 270 14.42 -58.78 -11.20
CA PHE A 270 15.24 -57.57 -11.12
C PHE A 270 16.73 -57.90 -10.98
N LEU A 271 17.61 -56.99 -11.40
CA LEU A 271 19.03 -57.11 -11.09
C LEU A 271 19.25 -57.03 -9.57
N PRO A 272 20.09 -57.89 -8.97
CA PRO A 272 20.56 -57.70 -7.60
C PRO A 272 21.12 -56.28 -7.39
N GLY A 273 20.77 -55.64 -6.28
CA GLY A 273 21.09 -54.24 -5.98
C GLY A 273 20.09 -53.21 -6.54
N SER A 274 19.07 -53.64 -7.29
CA SER A 274 18.03 -52.73 -7.79
C SER A 274 17.30 -52.03 -6.66
N LYS A 275 17.00 -50.73 -6.86
CA LYS A 275 16.12 -49.95 -6.00
C LYS A 275 14.74 -49.88 -6.62
N LEU A 276 13.74 -50.35 -5.89
CA LEU A 276 12.34 -50.35 -6.30
C LEU A 276 11.60 -49.23 -5.58
N LEU A 277 10.95 -48.34 -6.34
CA LEU A 277 9.99 -47.39 -5.81
C LEU A 277 8.61 -48.06 -5.73
N LEU A 278 8.10 -48.22 -4.51
CA LEU A 278 6.82 -48.85 -4.23
C LEU A 278 5.78 -47.80 -3.85
N ALA A 279 4.59 -47.94 -4.40
CA ALA A 279 3.42 -47.13 -4.04
C ALA A 279 2.15 -47.95 -4.32
N ALA A 280 0.98 -47.38 -4.02
CA ALA A 280 -0.31 -47.92 -4.43
C ALA A 280 -1.23 -46.78 -4.89
N PRO A 281 -2.33 -47.05 -5.60
CA PRO A 281 -3.37 -46.06 -5.79
C PRO A 281 -3.84 -45.49 -4.44
N ASP A 282 -4.15 -44.19 -4.40
CA ASP A 282 -4.54 -43.49 -3.17
C ASP A 282 -5.75 -44.12 -2.48
N VAL A 283 -6.70 -44.62 -3.28
CA VAL A 283 -7.80 -45.47 -2.84
C VAL A 283 -8.08 -46.51 -3.92
N GLN A 284 -8.41 -47.72 -3.50
CA GLN A 284 -8.86 -48.81 -4.37
C GLN A 284 -10.17 -49.37 -3.86
N LEU A 285 -11.10 -49.65 -4.78
CA LEU A 285 -12.31 -50.37 -4.43
C LEU A 285 -12.08 -51.85 -4.68
N ASP A 286 -12.46 -52.70 -3.73
CA ASP A 286 -12.57 -54.12 -4.00
C ASP A 286 -13.81 -54.44 -4.86
N ARG A 287 -14.03 -55.72 -5.16
CA ARG A 287 -15.14 -56.17 -6.02
C ARG A 287 -16.53 -55.88 -5.44
N VAL A 288 -16.64 -55.59 -4.15
CA VAL A 288 -17.89 -55.28 -3.44
C VAL A 288 -18.03 -53.77 -3.20
N GLY A 289 -17.05 -52.97 -3.64
CA GLY A 289 -17.06 -51.51 -3.53
C GLY A 289 -16.51 -50.99 -2.19
N VAL A 290 -15.83 -51.82 -1.40
CA VAL A 290 -15.19 -51.36 -0.15
C VAL A 290 -13.90 -50.61 -0.50
N PRO A 291 -13.71 -49.38 0.02
CA PRO A 291 -12.48 -48.63 -0.19
C PRO A 291 -11.33 -49.15 0.68
N TRP A 292 -10.16 -49.27 0.07
CA TRP A 292 -8.91 -49.73 0.66
C TRP A 292 -7.81 -48.69 0.44
N VAL A 293 -7.08 -48.37 1.51
CA VAL A 293 -5.98 -47.39 1.51
C VAL A 293 -4.71 -48.08 2.01
N LEU A 294 -3.59 -47.83 1.34
CA LEU A 294 -2.29 -48.40 1.72
C LEU A 294 -1.91 -47.92 3.12
N GLN A 295 -1.66 -48.86 4.02
CA GLN A 295 -1.12 -48.56 5.35
C GLN A 295 0.40 -48.61 5.32
N ALA A 296 0.96 -49.75 4.87
CA ALA A 296 2.39 -49.95 4.81
C ALA A 296 2.76 -51.13 3.89
N PHE A 297 4.01 -51.16 3.45
CA PHE A 297 4.63 -52.39 2.97
C PHE A 297 5.24 -53.16 4.17
N ASP A 298 5.27 -54.49 4.11
CA ASP A 298 5.92 -55.34 5.10
C ASP A 298 7.44 -55.09 5.22
N THR A 299 8.07 -54.61 4.14
CA THR A 299 9.44 -54.10 4.11
C THR A 299 9.63 -52.79 4.89
N GLY A 300 8.55 -52.19 5.40
CA GLY A 300 8.53 -50.87 6.04
C GLY A 300 8.24 -49.73 5.05
N GLY A 301 7.70 -48.62 5.57
CA GLY A 301 7.30 -47.45 4.79
C GLY A 301 5.91 -47.57 4.14
N GLY A 302 5.42 -46.46 3.56
CA GLY A 302 4.10 -46.35 2.93
C GLY A 302 4.20 -45.90 1.48
N GLN A 303 3.38 -44.93 1.07
CA GLN A 303 3.41 -44.39 -0.29
C GLN A 303 4.80 -43.87 -0.69
N ASN A 304 5.23 -44.19 -1.92
CA ASN A 304 6.51 -43.79 -2.50
C ASN A 304 7.74 -44.26 -1.70
N SER A 305 7.64 -45.38 -0.99
CA SER A 305 8.76 -45.99 -0.28
C SER A 305 9.75 -46.62 -1.26
N THR A 306 11.04 -46.68 -0.91
CA THR A 306 12.05 -47.33 -1.74
C THR A 306 12.62 -48.55 -1.03
N VAL A 307 12.65 -49.69 -1.72
CA VAL A 307 13.24 -50.94 -1.23
C VAL A 307 14.45 -51.28 -2.09
N THR A 308 15.56 -51.66 -1.45
CA THR A 308 16.78 -52.11 -2.16
C THR A 308 16.90 -53.63 -2.05
N LEU A 309 17.05 -54.32 -3.19
CA LEU A 309 17.15 -55.77 -3.26
C LEU A 309 18.61 -56.21 -3.02
N ASN A 310 18.97 -56.67 -1.83
CA ASN A 310 20.36 -57.01 -1.47
C ASN A 310 20.70 -58.51 -1.69
N GLY A 311 21.94 -58.83 -2.11
CA GLY A 311 22.52 -60.18 -2.08
C GLY A 311 22.40 -61.05 -3.36
N VAL A 312 22.95 -62.28 -3.31
CA VAL A 312 22.96 -63.33 -4.37
C VAL A 312 21.55 -63.68 -4.89
N PRO A 313 21.39 -64.39 -6.04
CA PRO A 313 20.08 -64.77 -6.59
C PRO A 313 19.20 -65.53 -5.60
N GLY A 314 17.91 -65.19 -5.59
CA GLY A 314 16.91 -65.72 -4.67
C GLY A 314 15.53 -65.12 -4.94
N GLN A 315 14.57 -65.37 -4.04
CA GLN A 315 13.19 -64.91 -4.13
C GLN A 315 12.80 -64.08 -2.90
N ASP A 316 12.29 -62.88 -3.11
CA ASP A 316 11.66 -62.05 -2.09
C ASP A 316 10.13 -62.05 -2.25
N VAL A 317 9.42 -61.92 -1.13
CA VAL A 317 7.99 -61.63 -1.11
C VAL A 317 7.82 -60.27 -0.46
N ILE A 318 7.14 -59.35 -1.14
CA ILE A 318 6.78 -58.03 -0.62
C ILE A 318 5.26 -57.96 -0.53
N VAL A 319 4.74 -57.74 0.67
CA VAL A 319 3.31 -57.64 0.96
C VAL A 319 2.94 -56.18 1.24
N ALA A 320 2.03 -55.63 0.44
CA ALA A 320 1.39 -54.35 0.73
C ALA A 320 0.15 -54.57 1.59
N LYS A 321 0.13 -53.97 2.77
CA LYS A 321 -0.98 -54.03 3.72
C LYS A 321 -1.91 -52.84 3.53
N PHE A 322 -3.19 -53.12 3.33
CA PHE A 322 -4.24 -52.13 3.17
C PHE A 322 -5.22 -52.18 4.34
N GLY A 323 -5.65 -51.01 4.78
CA GLY A 323 -6.72 -50.84 5.74
C GLY A 323 -7.99 -50.34 5.07
N ARG A 324 -9.13 -50.51 5.76
CA ARG A 324 -10.42 -49.94 5.30
C ARG A 324 -10.33 -48.42 5.24
N GLY A 325 -10.84 -47.84 4.16
CA GLY A 325 -10.89 -46.40 3.94
C GLY A 325 -12.15 -45.79 4.55
N VAL A 326 -11.96 -44.80 5.42
CA VAL A 326 -13.02 -43.95 5.98
C VAL A 326 -13.22 -42.75 5.06
N GLY A 327 -14.46 -42.51 4.62
CA GLY A 327 -14.77 -41.29 3.88
C GLY A 327 -14.57 -40.06 4.77
N ALA A 328 -13.84 -39.05 4.29
CA ALA A 328 -13.61 -37.80 4.99
C ALA A 328 -13.96 -36.62 4.06
N SER A 329 -14.88 -35.76 4.49
CA SER A 329 -15.35 -34.62 3.72
C SER A 329 -15.18 -33.32 4.49
N PHE A 330 -14.67 -32.29 3.80
CA PHE A 330 -14.46 -30.96 4.36
C PHE A 330 -15.23 -29.93 3.56
N SER A 331 -15.88 -29.02 4.27
CA SER A 331 -16.61 -27.90 3.68
C SER A 331 -16.30 -26.60 4.41
N THR A 332 -16.62 -25.49 3.78
CA THR A 332 -16.53 -24.17 4.39
C THR A 332 -17.90 -23.52 4.43
N ASN A 333 -18.18 -22.78 5.50
CA ASN A 333 -19.40 -21.99 5.65
C ASN A 333 -19.01 -20.53 5.95
N PRO A 334 -19.19 -19.58 5.02
CA PRO A 334 -19.78 -19.74 3.69
C PRO A 334 -18.90 -20.57 2.72
N PRO A 335 -19.50 -21.13 1.66
CA PRO A 335 -18.79 -22.00 0.71
C PRO A 335 -17.79 -21.23 -0.16
N GLY A 336 -16.75 -21.93 -0.64
CA GLY A 336 -15.75 -21.39 -1.57
C GLY A 336 -14.45 -20.91 -0.92
N LEU A 337 -14.38 -20.94 0.42
CA LEU A 337 -13.13 -20.73 1.17
C LEU A 337 -12.29 -22.00 1.18
N LYS A 338 -10.98 -21.85 1.39
CA LYS A 338 -10.00 -22.94 1.35
C LYS A 338 -9.77 -23.55 2.72
N VAL A 339 -9.50 -24.84 2.74
CA VAL A 339 -8.95 -25.55 3.90
C VAL A 339 -7.69 -26.28 3.46
N ASN A 340 -6.71 -26.37 4.34
CA ASN A 340 -5.48 -27.10 4.12
C ASN A 340 -5.64 -28.52 4.64
N ILE A 341 -5.31 -29.49 3.78
CA ILE A 341 -5.33 -30.92 4.08
C ILE A 341 -3.93 -31.45 3.79
N ASN A 342 -3.25 -31.95 4.83
CA ASN A 342 -1.89 -32.50 4.78
C ASN A 342 -0.88 -31.58 4.07
N GLY A 343 -0.93 -30.28 4.35
CA GLY A 343 -0.02 -29.28 3.79
C GLY A 343 -0.46 -28.68 2.45
N ARG A 344 -1.57 -29.13 1.87
CA ARG A 344 -2.07 -28.67 0.56
C ARG A 344 -3.49 -28.10 0.66
N ASP A 345 -3.74 -26.97 -0.01
CA ASP A 345 -5.01 -26.22 0.05
C ASP A 345 -5.73 -26.06 -1.32
N ASN A 346 -5.20 -26.65 -2.39
CA ASN A 346 -5.72 -26.54 -3.76
C ASN A 346 -6.17 -27.89 -4.33
N TRP A 347 -6.91 -28.63 -3.52
CA TRP A 347 -7.47 -29.92 -3.92
C TRP A 347 -8.63 -29.72 -4.91
N PRO A 348 -8.77 -30.58 -5.95
CA PRO A 348 -9.93 -30.54 -6.86
C PRO A 348 -11.26 -30.76 -6.13
N SER A 349 -11.24 -31.55 -5.05
CA SER A 349 -12.35 -31.79 -4.14
C SER A 349 -11.83 -31.97 -2.72
N TYR A 350 -12.62 -31.56 -1.74
CA TYR A 350 -12.34 -31.77 -0.32
C TYR A 350 -12.98 -33.05 0.24
N SER A 351 -13.06 -34.08 -0.60
CA SER A 351 -13.56 -35.41 -0.26
C SER A 351 -12.44 -36.42 -0.47
N PHE A 352 -12.16 -37.21 0.56
CA PHE A 352 -11.03 -38.13 0.63
C PHE A 352 -11.47 -39.48 1.20
N PHE A 353 -10.65 -40.51 1.00
CA PHE A 353 -10.70 -41.74 1.78
C PHE A 353 -9.40 -41.86 2.58
N TRP A 354 -9.51 -41.97 3.89
CA TRP A 354 -8.38 -42.10 4.80
C TRP A 354 -8.37 -43.47 5.47
N GLY A 355 -7.22 -44.12 5.55
CA GLY A 355 -7.12 -45.41 6.24
C GLY A 355 -7.41 -45.28 7.74
N VAL A 356 -8.11 -46.24 8.33
CA VAL A 356 -8.26 -46.33 9.80
C VAL A 356 -6.88 -46.30 10.46
N GLY A 357 -6.71 -45.45 11.48
CA GLY A 357 -5.47 -45.22 12.20
C GLY A 357 -4.47 -44.28 11.52
N SER A 358 -4.74 -43.80 10.30
CA SER A 358 -3.88 -42.82 9.63
C SER A 358 -3.97 -41.44 10.29
N ARG A 359 -2.84 -40.73 10.40
CA ARG A 359 -2.78 -39.37 10.95
C ARG A 359 -2.88 -38.35 9.81
N ASN A 360 -3.92 -37.52 9.84
CA ASN A 360 -4.16 -36.51 8.81
C ASN A 360 -4.24 -35.13 9.46
N GLN A 361 -3.38 -34.22 9.01
CA GLN A 361 -3.37 -32.84 9.48
C GLN A 361 -4.34 -32.00 8.67
N ILE A 362 -5.26 -31.32 9.34
CA ILE A 362 -6.15 -30.34 8.72
C ILE A 362 -5.92 -28.98 9.34
N SER A 363 -5.99 -27.92 8.54
CA SER A 363 -6.03 -26.56 9.07
C SER A 363 -6.93 -25.63 8.26
N ALA A 364 -7.70 -24.83 8.97
CA ALA A 364 -8.48 -23.72 8.46
C ALA A 364 -7.68 -22.43 8.71
N PRO A 365 -7.28 -21.67 7.67
CA PRO A 365 -6.59 -20.40 7.85
C PRO A 365 -7.40 -19.45 8.75
N MET A 366 -6.74 -18.74 9.68
CA MET A 366 -7.43 -17.83 10.61
C MET A 366 -8.12 -16.67 9.87
N GLU A 367 -7.50 -16.19 8.79
CA GLU A 367 -8.07 -15.18 7.90
C GLU A 367 -7.98 -15.66 6.46
N GLN A 368 -9.00 -15.34 5.66
CA GLN A 368 -9.02 -15.59 4.23
C GLN A 368 -9.59 -14.39 3.49
N THR A 369 -9.15 -14.22 2.25
CA THR A 369 -9.71 -13.23 1.32
C THR A 369 -10.25 -13.96 0.11
N ASP A 370 -11.49 -13.71 -0.26
CA ASP A 370 -12.07 -14.31 -1.47
C ASP A 370 -11.60 -13.59 -2.75
N SER A 371 -12.02 -14.10 -3.90
CA SER A 371 -11.69 -13.53 -5.22
C SER A 371 -12.26 -12.12 -5.45
N LYS A 372 -13.18 -11.65 -4.61
CA LYS A 372 -13.77 -10.30 -4.64
C LYS A 372 -13.10 -9.36 -3.62
N GLY A 373 -12.11 -9.82 -2.87
CA GLY A 373 -11.41 -9.03 -1.85
C GLY A 373 -12.09 -9.01 -0.48
N ARG A 374 -13.19 -9.76 -0.27
CA ARG A 374 -13.88 -9.83 1.03
C ARG A 374 -13.08 -10.67 2.00
N LYS A 375 -12.92 -10.17 3.22
CA LYS A 375 -12.19 -10.85 4.30
C LYS A 375 -13.11 -11.74 5.12
N TYR A 376 -12.60 -12.88 5.55
CA TYR A 376 -13.29 -13.87 6.36
C TYR A 376 -12.42 -14.25 7.53
N VAL A 377 -12.99 -14.32 8.73
CA VAL A 377 -12.30 -14.76 9.95
C VAL A 377 -12.86 -16.09 10.41
N PHE A 378 -11.98 -17.04 10.70
CA PHE A 378 -12.34 -18.35 11.20
C PHE A 378 -13.01 -18.25 12.58
N THR A 379 -14.20 -18.85 12.72
CA THR A 379 -14.94 -18.86 13.99
C THR A 379 -14.93 -20.22 14.68
N GLY A 380 -14.69 -21.31 13.95
CA GLY A 380 -14.60 -22.65 14.54
C GLY A 380 -14.93 -23.78 13.56
N TRP A 381 -14.44 -24.97 13.86
CA TRP A 381 -14.85 -26.18 13.16
C TRP A 381 -16.18 -26.72 13.72
N SER A 382 -16.95 -27.43 12.90
CA SER A 382 -18.21 -28.07 13.32
C SER A 382 -18.04 -29.11 14.45
N ASN A 383 -16.83 -29.64 14.65
CA ASN A 383 -16.49 -30.52 15.77
C ASN A 383 -15.98 -29.77 17.01
N GLY A 384 -15.96 -28.43 17.00
CA GLY A 384 -15.43 -27.61 18.10
C GLY A 384 -13.90 -27.64 18.26
N GLY A 385 -13.17 -28.28 17.35
CA GLY A 385 -11.71 -28.35 17.39
C GLY A 385 -11.01 -27.02 17.06
N PRO A 386 -9.71 -26.88 17.40
CA PRO A 386 -8.91 -25.70 17.04
C PRO A 386 -8.74 -25.59 15.52
N SER A 387 -8.33 -24.41 15.03
CA SER A 387 -8.21 -24.13 13.59
C SER A 387 -7.29 -25.11 12.86
N SER A 388 -6.23 -25.57 13.50
CA SER A 388 -5.36 -26.66 13.05
C SER A 388 -5.49 -27.85 14.00
N GLN A 389 -5.79 -29.03 13.47
CA GLN A 389 -5.99 -30.25 14.24
C GLN A 389 -5.54 -31.50 13.48
N GLU A 390 -5.18 -32.56 14.21
CA GLU A 390 -4.90 -33.87 13.66
C GLU A 390 -6.16 -34.74 13.78
N ILE A 391 -6.57 -35.35 12.66
CA ILE A 391 -7.67 -36.30 12.59
C ILE A 391 -7.11 -37.70 12.37
N VAL A 392 -7.50 -38.62 13.26
CA VAL A 392 -7.15 -40.04 13.16
C VAL A 392 -8.44 -40.85 13.00
N PRO A 393 -8.78 -41.31 11.78
CA PRO A 393 -9.99 -42.09 11.55
C PRO A 393 -9.99 -43.38 12.36
N THR A 394 -11.14 -43.72 12.92
CA THR A 394 -11.37 -44.92 13.73
C THR A 394 -12.35 -45.87 13.04
N GLU A 395 -12.46 -47.11 13.53
CA GLU A 395 -13.50 -48.05 13.07
C GLU A 395 -14.91 -47.50 13.33
N LEU A 396 -15.11 -46.71 14.39
CA LEU A 396 -16.39 -46.09 14.70
C LEU A 396 -16.80 -45.04 13.65
N ASP A 397 -15.84 -44.37 13.03
CA ASP A 397 -16.12 -43.40 11.97
C ASP A 397 -16.65 -44.09 10.70
N LEU A 398 -16.23 -45.34 10.42
CA LEU A 398 -16.80 -46.14 9.34
C LEU A 398 -18.28 -46.46 9.59
N GLU A 399 -18.62 -46.86 10.82
CA GLU A 399 -20.00 -47.18 11.20
C GLU A 399 -20.92 -45.96 11.13
N ARG A 400 -20.36 -44.76 11.37
CA ARG A 400 -21.08 -43.48 11.32
C ARG A 400 -21.21 -42.88 9.91
N GLY A 401 -20.72 -43.58 8.88
CA GLY A 401 -20.77 -43.11 7.49
C GLY A 401 -19.65 -42.14 7.10
N GLY A 402 -18.61 -42.03 7.91
CA GLY A 402 -17.42 -41.22 7.67
C GLY A 402 -17.29 -39.99 8.55
N ILE A 403 -16.32 -39.15 8.22
CA ILE A 403 -16.00 -37.89 8.88
C ILE A 403 -16.49 -36.74 7.99
N ALA A 404 -17.27 -35.82 8.55
CA ALA A 404 -17.72 -34.61 7.87
C ALA A 404 -17.46 -33.39 8.75
N LEU A 405 -16.55 -32.51 8.32
CA LEU A 405 -16.17 -31.31 9.06
C LEU A 405 -16.42 -30.05 8.23
N ALA A 406 -17.03 -29.04 8.85
CA ALA A 406 -17.23 -27.72 8.26
C ALA A 406 -16.38 -26.69 9.02
N ALA A 407 -15.54 -25.94 8.30
CA ALA A 407 -14.87 -24.77 8.85
C ALA A 407 -15.80 -23.56 8.70
N ASN A 408 -16.22 -23.00 9.83
CA ASN A 408 -17.10 -21.83 9.85
C ASN A 408 -16.26 -20.55 9.86
N TYR A 409 -16.72 -19.59 9.07
CA TYR A 409 -16.11 -18.29 8.90
C TYR A 409 -17.18 -17.22 9.02
N GLN A 410 -16.81 -16.09 9.62
CA GLN A 410 -17.62 -14.88 9.62
C GLN A 410 -17.03 -13.88 8.62
N VAL A 411 -17.88 -13.33 7.76
CA VAL A 411 -17.47 -12.28 6.81
C VAL A 411 -17.19 -10.99 7.57
N GLN A 412 -16.10 -10.32 7.20
CA GLN A 412 -15.76 -8.98 7.67
C GLN A 412 -16.13 -7.95 6.61
N GLY A 413 -16.96 -7.00 7.00
CA GLY A 413 -17.15 -5.76 6.25
C GLY A 413 -15.90 -4.89 6.34
N GLN A 414 -15.73 -4.04 5.34
CA GLN A 414 -14.64 -3.08 5.27
C GLN A 414 -15.22 -1.70 5.04
N VAL A 415 -14.85 -0.73 5.86
CA VAL A 415 -15.14 0.69 5.59
C VAL A 415 -13.82 1.43 5.37
N THR A 416 -13.70 2.08 4.22
CA THR A 416 -12.62 3.01 3.94
C THR A 416 -13.14 4.43 4.14
N ILE A 417 -12.61 5.10 5.16
CA ILE A 417 -12.97 6.47 5.54
C ILE A 417 -11.99 7.42 4.84
N ARG A 418 -12.53 8.35 4.04
CA ARG A 418 -11.79 9.37 3.31
C ARG A 418 -12.25 10.74 3.75
N SER A 419 -11.34 11.70 3.78
CA SER A 419 -11.65 13.09 4.10
C SER A 419 -11.15 14.02 3.00
N THR A 420 -11.83 15.15 2.85
CA THR A 420 -11.38 16.27 2.00
C THR A 420 -10.17 17.01 2.58
N HIS A 421 -9.93 16.88 3.89
CA HIS A 421 -8.83 17.50 4.64
C HIS A 421 -8.10 16.46 5.51
N PRO A 422 -6.80 16.64 5.81
CA PRO A 422 -6.06 15.73 6.67
C PRO A 422 -6.58 15.85 8.12
N VAL A 423 -7.51 14.97 8.48
CA VAL A 423 -8.14 14.91 9.80
C VAL A 423 -8.05 13.51 10.38
N VAL A 424 -8.08 13.44 11.71
CA VAL A 424 -8.15 12.19 12.46
C VAL A 424 -9.59 11.96 12.87
N ILE A 425 -10.17 10.83 12.46
CA ILE A 425 -11.51 10.41 12.85
C ILE A 425 -11.39 9.45 14.03
N GLY A 426 -12.17 9.66 15.08
CA GLY A 426 -12.26 8.69 16.18
C GLY A 426 -13.09 7.48 15.77
N VAL A 427 -12.56 6.27 15.92
CA VAL A 427 -13.28 5.00 15.70
C VAL A 427 -13.31 4.25 17.03
N ASN A 428 -14.47 4.23 17.70
CA ASN A 428 -14.60 3.76 19.10
C ASN A 428 -13.59 4.41 20.06
N GLY A 429 -13.28 5.69 19.83
CA GLY A 429 -12.29 6.43 20.64
C GLY A 429 -10.82 6.19 20.24
N VAL A 430 -10.54 5.40 19.21
CA VAL A 430 -9.19 5.21 18.66
C VAL A 430 -8.98 6.10 17.45
N ASP A 431 -7.83 6.78 17.38
CA ASP A 431 -7.47 7.68 16.30
C ASP A 431 -7.31 6.95 14.95
N CYS A 432 -7.98 7.46 13.93
CA CYS A 432 -7.95 6.97 12.55
C CYS A 432 -7.56 8.12 11.61
N PRO A 433 -6.25 8.31 11.34
CA PRO A 433 -5.78 9.34 10.40
C PRO A 433 -6.27 9.04 8.98
N THR A 434 -6.98 9.99 8.36
CA THR A 434 -7.59 9.77 7.04
C THR A 434 -6.58 9.90 5.88
N PRO A 435 -6.68 9.07 4.81
CA PRO A 435 -7.62 7.96 4.65
C PRO A 435 -7.23 6.75 5.52
N CYS A 436 -8.21 6.14 6.18
CA CYS A 436 -8.01 4.92 6.97
C CYS A 436 -9.04 3.85 6.59
N THR A 437 -8.72 2.59 6.87
CA THR A 437 -9.59 1.45 6.61
C THR A 437 -9.82 0.67 7.89
N VAL A 438 -11.09 0.40 8.20
CA VAL A 438 -11.52 -0.37 9.37
C VAL A 438 -12.18 -1.65 8.90
N HIS A 439 -11.77 -2.78 9.48
CA HIS A 439 -12.38 -4.09 9.23
C HIS A 439 -13.10 -4.55 10.50
N ARG A 440 -14.36 -4.99 10.35
CA ARG A 440 -15.15 -5.55 11.43
C ARG A 440 -16.10 -6.61 10.89
N ASN A 441 -16.56 -7.50 11.78
CA ASN A 441 -17.51 -8.55 11.42
C ASN A 441 -18.83 -7.93 10.93
N ALA A 442 -19.46 -8.54 9.93
CA ALA A 442 -20.79 -8.09 9.49
C ALA A 442 -21.80 -8.12 10.65
N GLY A 443 -22.65 -7.10 10.71
CA GLY A 443 -23.61 -6.85 11.78
C GLY A 443 -23.04 -6.17 13.03
N SER A 444 -21.71 -6.00 13.13
CA SER A 444 -21.10 -5.25 14.23
C SER A 444 -21.15 -3.74 13.98
N GLU A 445 -21.04 -2.98 15.06
CA GLU A 445 -21.16 -1.52 15.05
C GLU A 445 -19.86 -0.85 15.53
N VAL A 446 -19.58 0.33 14.98
CA VAL A 446 -18.55 1.25 15.49
C VAL A 446 -19.14 2.65 15.63
N PHE A 447 -18.69 3.39 16.63
CA PHE A 447 -18.95 4.81 16.77
C PHE A 447 -17.86 5.60 16.04
N LEU A 448 -18.25 6.36 15.03
CA LEU A 448 -17.41 7.30 14.30
C LEU A 448 -17.58 8.69 14.89
N ALA A 449 -16.47 9.34 15.19
CA ALA A 449 -16.43 10.71 15.72
C ALA A 449 -15.57 11.58 14.81
N ALA A 450 -16.20 12.35 13.93
CA ALA A 450 -15.57 13.40 13.17
C ALA A 450 -15.46 14.68 14.04
N PRO A 451 -14.26 15.24 14.25
CA PRO A 451 -14.13 16.52 14.94
C PRO A 451 -14.93 17.61 14.25
N THR A 452 -15.65 18.44 15.00
CA THR A 452 -16.47 19.54 14.43
C THR A 452 -15.62 20.67 13.87
N SER A 453 -14.43 20.90 14.44
CA SER A 453 -13.42 21.84 13.95
C SER A 453 -12.02 21.28 14.17
N VAL A 454 -11.14 21.45 13.18
CA VAL A 454 -9.74 21.03 13.23
C VAL A 454 -8.85 22.21 12.84
N SER A 455 -7.96 22.63 13.73
CA SER A 455 -6.98 23.67 13.42
C SER A 455 -5.98 23.14 12.38
N LEU A 456 -5.77 23.90 11.30
CA LEU A 456 -4.75 23.60 10.28
C LEU A 456 -3.48 24.44 10.54
N ASN A 457 -3.65 25.68 10.99
CA ASN A 457 -2.63 26.58 11.53
C ASN A 457 -3.31 27.73 12.31
N ASP A 458 -2.55 28.74 12.74
CA ASP A 458 -3.05 29.85 13.58
C ASP A 458 -4.14 30.73 12.93
N GLU A 459 -4.29 30.67 11.60
CA GLU A 459 -5.20 31.52 10.82
C GLU A 459 -6.23 30.74 10.00
N THR A 460 -6.13 29.40 9.97
CA THR A 460 -6.99 28.54 9.16
C THR A 460 -7.40 27.28 9.91
N ARG A 461 -8.66 26.87 9.74
CA ARG A 461 -9.20 25.63 10.29
C ARG A 461 -10.12 24.94 9.29
N ALA A 462 -10.40 23.67 9.50
CA ALA A 462 -11.41 22.92 8.74
C ALA A 462 -12.60 22.64 9.67
N ASP A 463 -13.79 23.10 9.29
CA ASP A 463 -15.03 22.84 10.02
C ASP A 463 -15.84 21.74 9.32
N PHE A 464 -16.42 20.82 10.10
CA PHE A 464 -17.17 19.68 9.58
C PHE A 464 -18.37 20.16 8.76
N ALA A 465 -18.43 19.75 7.49
CA ALA A 465 -19.52 20.10 6.57
C ALA A 465 -20.55 18.98 6.44
N GLY A 466 -20.17 17.73 6.69
CA GLY A 466 -21.06 16.58 6.60
C GLY A 466 -20.37 15.32 6.12
N TRP A 467 -21.02 14.18 6.34
CA TRP A 467 -20.71 12.94 5.62
C TRP A 467 -21.45 12.91 4.28
N ALA A 468 -20.87 12.25 3.27
CA ALA A 468 -21.47 12.17 1.93
C ALA A 468 -22.81 11.42 1.90
N ASP A 469 -23.07 10.58 2.90
CA ASP A 469 -24.33 9.85 3.11
C ASP A 469 -25.28 10.59 4.08
N GLY A 470 -24.96 11.83 4.48
CA GLY A 470 -25.82 12.69 5.31
C GLY A 470 -25.81 12.40 6.81
N GLY A 471 -24.89 11.56 7.31
CA GLY A 471 -24.78 11.31 8.75
C GLY A 471 -24.29 12.52 9.57
N ASP A 472 -24.50 12.45 10.88
CA ASP A 472 -24.00 13.43 11.86
C ASP A 472 -22.48 13.26 12.11
N ALA A 473 -21.84 14.30 12.68
CA ALA A 473 -20.41 14.28 13.01
C ALA A 473 -20.02 13.11 13.94
N GLY A 474 -20.85 12.85 14.96
CA GLY A 474 -20.78 11.65 15.79
C GLY A 474 -21.90 10.69 15.42
N ARG A 475 -21.57 9.46 15.01
CA ARG A 475 -22.57 8.49 14.53
C ARG A 475 -22.17 7.05 14.73
N THR A 476 -23.17 6.18 14.88
CA THR A 476 -22.97 4.73 14.79
C THR A 476 -22.95 4.31 13.31
N PHE A 477 -21.99 3.46 12.96
CA PHE A 477 -21.83 2.86 11.65
C PHE A 477 -21.89 1.34 11.78
N VAL A 478 -22.76 0.69 11.00
CA VAL A 478 -22.99 -0.75 11.02
C VAL A 478 -22.35 -1.37 9.79
N PHE A 479 -21.54 -2.41 9.99
CA PHE A 479 -20.88 -3.12 8.88
C PHE A 479 -21.86 -4.10 8.22
N ASP A 480 -22.11 -3.96 6.93
CA ASP A 480 -23.03 -4.83 6.17
C ASP A 480 -22.37 -6.11 5.62
N GLY A 481 -21.04 -6.22 5.74
CA GLY A 481 -20.25 -7.34 5.21
C GLY A 481 -19.64 -7.11 3.84
N GLU A 482 -19.91 -5.96 3.22
CA GLU A 482 -19.31 -5.55 1.94
C GLU A 482 -18.24 -4.45 2.15
N SER A 483 -17.56 -4.07 1.07
CA SER A 483 -16.60 -2.96 1.06
C SER A 483 -17.33 -1.64 0.80
N GLN A 484 -17.32 -0.74 1.78
CA GLN A 484 -17.98 0.56 1.76
C GLN A 484 -16.97 1.71 1.78
N ASN A 485 -17.27 2.80 1.08
CA ASN A 485 -16.49 4.03 1.13
C ASN A 485 -17.31 5.11 1.82
N LEU A 486 -16.74 5.70 2.88
CA LEU A 486 -17.37 6.78 3.62
C LEU A 486 -16.53 8.05 3.45
N GLN A 487 -17.10 9.07 2.81
CA GLN A 487 -16.43 10.35 2.57
C GLN A 487 -16.94 11.38 3.59
N VAL A 488 -16.03 12.00 4.34
CA VAL A 488 -16.30 13.19 5.15
C VAL A 488 -15.83 14.45 4.44
N THR A 489 -16.65 15.49 4.51
CA THR A 489 -16.37 16.79 3.94
C THR A 489 -16.15 17.80 5.05
N TYR A 490 -15.11 18.62 4.88
CA TYR A 490 -14.79 19.74 5.74
C TYR A 490 -14.72 21.00 4.89
N SER A 491 -15.25 22.10 5.41
CA SER A 491 -15.15 23.43 4.82
C SER A 491 -13.92 24.12 5.38
N THR A 492 -13.06 24.66 4.53
CA THR A 492 -11.96 25.52 4.97
C THR A 492 -12.52 26.81 5.52
N MET A 493 -12.02 27.24 6.67
CA MET A 493 -12.39 28.49 7.34
C MET A 493 -11.15 29.38 7.45
N TYR A 494 -11.33 30.67 7.15
CA TYR A 494 -10.29 31.69 7.26
C TYR A 494 -10.59 32.66 8.40
N LYS A 495 -9.53 33.07 9.10
CA LYS A 495 -9.63 34.05 10.19
C LYS A 495 -9.61 35.48 9.66
N LEU A 496 -10.55 36.30 10.14
CA LEU A 496 -10.57 37.74 9.97
C LEU A 496 -10.00 38.40 11.24
N HIS A 497 -8.82 39.00 11.12
CA HIS A 497 -8.18 39.73 12.20
C HIS A 497 -8.64 41.18 12.19
N LEU A 498 -9.29 41.60 13.26
CA LEU A 498 -9.80 42.96 13.44
C LEU A 498 -8.96 43.68 14.49
N ALA A 499 -8.49 44.87 14.14
CA ALA A 499 -7.77 45.75 15.05
C ALA A 499 -8.07 47.21 14.73
N SER A 500 -7.90 48.10 15.71
CA SER A 500 -8.04 49.53 15.51
C SER A 500 -6.81 50.28 16.01
N ASP A 501 -6.54 51.42 15.38
CA ASP A 501 -5.46 52.32 15.73
C ASP A 501 -6.00 53.77 15.78
N PRO A 502 -6.06 54.40 16.97
CA PRO A 502 -5.68 53.86 18.29
C PRO A 502 -6.49 52.64 18.73
N ALA A 503 -5.90 51.79 19.57
CA ALA A 503 -6.56 50.58 20.07
C ALA A 503 -7.86 50.91 20.82
N GLY A 504 -8.94 50.20 20.47
CA GLY A 504 -10.26 50.40 21.06
C GLY A 504 -11.00 51.65 20.59
N SER A 505 -10.56 52.28 19.50
CA SER A 505 -11.20 53.48 18.92
C SER A 505 -12.49 53.22 18.15
N VAL A 506 -12.75 51.96 17.76
CA VAL A 506 -13.96 51.55 17.04
C VAL A 506 -14.51 50.24 17.60
N ASP A 507 -15.82 50.05 17.48
CA ASP A 507 -16.51 48.79 17.64
C ASP A 507 -16.74 48.13 16.27
N PHE A 508 -16.37 46.86 16.13
CA PHE A 508 -16.51 46.13 14.87
C PHE A 508 -17.80 45.32 14.82
N GLN A 509 -18.46 45.34 13.67
CA GLN A 509 -19.61 44.50 13.36
C GLN A 509 -19.35 43.75 12.06
N THR A 510 -19.70 42.46 12.03
CA THR A 510 -19.58 41.61 10.84
C THR A 510 -20.93 41.03 10.45
N LEU A 511 -21.18 40.92 9.15
CA LEU A 511 -22.29 40.18 8.58
C LEU A 511 -21.74 39.19 7.53
N PRO A 512 -21.96 37.87 7.68
CA PRO A 512 -22.61 37.21 8.82
C PRO A 512 -21.87 37.46 10.15
N PRO A 513 -22.54 37.44 11.31
CA PRO A 513 -21.86 37.60 12.58
C PRO A 513 -20.98 36.39 12.87
N THR A 514 -19.77 36.62 13.37
CA THR A 514 -18.86 35.55 13.82
C THR A 514 -18.46 35.77 15.29
N PRO A 515 -18.62 34.77 16.17
CA PRO A 515 -18.16 34.86 17.56
C PRO A 515 -16.63 34.76 17.70
N ASP A 516 -15.98 34.04 16.79
CA ASP A 516 -14.56 33.64 16.91
C ASP A 516 -13.66 34.20 15.79
N GLY A 517 -14.24 34.95 14.86
CA GLY A 517 -13.52 35.59 13.77
C GLY A 517 -13.30 34.69 12.54
N TYR A 518 -13.83 33.47 12.52
CA TYR A 518 -13.68 32.57 11.37
C TYR A 518 -14.90 32.61 10.45
N PHE A 519 -14.65 32.55 9.15
CA PHE A 519 -15.67 32.44 8.11
C PHE A 519 -15.30 31.36 7.10
N ALA A 520 -16.31 30.73 6.50
CA ALA A 520 -16.09 29.75 5.44
C ALA A 520 -15.41 30.41 4.24
N ALA A 521 -14.49 29.70 3.60
CA ALA A 521 -13.81 30.15 2.40
C ALA A 521 -14.82 30.59 1.32
N GLY A 522 -14.63 31.79 0.78
CA GLY A 522 -15.53 32.38 -0.21
C GLY A 522 -16.73 33.11 0.38
N SER A 523 -16.90 33.16 1.71
CA SER A 523 -17.96 33.95 2.33
C SER A 523 -17.80 35.44 1.99
N GLU A 524 -18.89 36.09 1.59
CA GLU A 524 -18.95 37.55 1.47
C GLU A 524 -19.18 38.14 2.87
N VAL A 525 -18.22 38.94 3.33
CA VAL A 525 -18.25 39.56 4.66
C VAL A 525 -18.48 41.06 4.50
N VAL A 526 -19.52 41.57 5.17
CA VAL A 526 -19.71 43.00 5.39
C VAL A 526 -19.13 43.36 6.75
N LEU A 527 -18.07 44.16 6.76
CA LEU A 527 -17.38 44.66 7.96
C LEU A 527 -17.71 46.13 8.17
N THR A 528 -18.19 46.49 9.35
CA THR A 528 -18.46 47.88 9.75
C THR A 528 -17.63 48.23 10.98
N ALA A 529 -16.96 49.39 10.94
CA ALA A 529 -16.25 49.98 12.08
C ALA A 529 -17.00 51.22 12.58
N GLU A 530 -17.68 51.08 13.72
CA GLU A 530 -18.38 52.18 14.39
C GLU A 530 -17.43 52.91 15.33
N ALA A 531 -17.14 54.18 15.06
CA ALA A 531 -16.21 54.95 15.88
C ALA A 531 -16.79 55.22 17.27
N ARG A 532 -16.00 54.93 18.32
CA ARG A 532 -16.38 55.24 19.70
C ARG A 532 -16.34 56.74 19.96
N PRO A 533 -17.06 57.25 20.97
CA PRO A 533 -16.98 58.66 21.36
C PRO A 533 -15.52 59.11 21.56
N GLY A 534 -15.16 60.29 21.02
CA GLY A 534 -13.78 60.79 21.01
C GLY A 534 -12.94 60.34 19.81
N PHE A 535 -13.50 59.55 18.90
CA PHE A 535 -12.83 59.10 17.68
C PHE A 535 -13.68 59.36 16.43
N ARG A 536 -12.99 59.54 15.31
CA ARG A 536 -13.59 59.61 13.97
C ARG A 536 -12.88 58.60 13.08
N PHE A 537 -13.63 57.70 12.46
CA PHE A 537 -13.07 56.77 11.48
C PHE A 537 -12.41 57.56 10.33
N ARG A 538 -11.19 57.16 9.95
CA ARG A 538 -10.42 57.81 8.89
C ARG A 538 -10.32 56.93 7.65
N ARG A 539 -9.83 55.70 7.81
CA ARG A 539 -9.66 54.74 6.71
C ARG A 539 -9.35 53.32 7.20
N TRP A 540 -9.49 52.36 6.31
CA TRP A 540 -8.96 51.02 6.48
C TRP A 540 -7.47 50.94 6.12
N ALA A 541 -6.75 50.04 6.81
CA ALA A 541 -5.38 49.64 6.57
C ALA A 541 -5.22 48.11 6.75
N GLY A 542 -4.01 47.60 6.50
CA GLY A 542 -3.73 46.17 6.45
C GLY A 542 -4.04 45.59 5.07
N ASP A 543 -4.89 44.57 5.03
CA ASP A 543 -5.37 43.95 3.80
C ASP A 543 -6.57 44.69 3.17
N LEU A 544 -7.24 45.56 3.93
CA LEU A 544 -8.36 46.38 3.44
C LEU A 544 -7.90 47.80 3.13
N SER A 545 -8.69 48.49 2.30
CA SER A 545 -8.50 49.91 1.96
C SER A 545 -9.85 50.62 1.84
N GLY A 546 -9.82 51.95 1.84
CA GLY A 546 -11.02 52.79 1.71
C GLY A 546 -11.24 53.72 2.89
N VAL A 547 -12.00 54.79 2.67
CA VAL A 547 -12.27 55.88 3.64
C VAL A 547 -13.66 55.79 4.26
N PHE A 548 -14.43 54.75 3.93
CA PHE A 548 -15.75 54.52 4.50
C PHE A 548 -15.67 53.50 5.65
N PRO A 549 -16.46 53.68 6.73
CA PRO A 549 -16.45 52.78 7.88
C PRO A 549 -17.02 51.39 7.57
N GLY A 550 -17.76 51.23 6.46
CA GLY A 550 -18.22 49.94 5.94
C GLY A 550 -17.35 49.43 4.78
N SER A 551 -17.08 48.13 4.75
CA SER A 551 -16.37 47.44 3.68
C SER A 551 -16.99 46.06 3.41
N THR A 552 -17.08 45.67 2.14
CA THR A 552 -17.58 44.35 1.73
C THR A 552 -16.51 43.64 0.91
N PHE A 553 -16.19 42.40 1.24
CA PHE A 553 -15.18 41.62 0.55
C PHE A 553 -15.41 40.11 0.71
N ALA A 554 -14.91 39.31 -0.23
CA ALA A 554 -14.92 37.85 -0.13
C ALA A 554 -13.71 37.35 0.67
N LEU A 555 -13.94 36.53 1.69
CA LEU A 555 -12.89 35.95 2.52
C LEU A 555 -12.35 34.64 1.91
N ASN A 556 -11.38 34.78 1.00
CA ASN A 556 -10.73 33.64 0.32
C ASN A 556 -9.36 33.28 0.92
N ARG A 557 -8.92 34.00 1.94
CA ARG A 557 -7.66 33.85 2.67
C ARG A 557 -7.81 34.54 4.03
N PRO A 558 -6.89 34.33 5.00
CA PRO A 558 -6.84 35.18 6.17
C PRO A 558 -6.69 36.66 5.77
N VAL A 559 -7.42 37.53 6.47
CA VAL A 559 -7.45 38.97 6.21
C VAL A 559 -7.21 39.71 7.52
N ARG A 560 -6.33 40.71 7.48
CA ARG A 560 -6.10 41.65 8.59
C ARG A 560 -6.67 43.02 8.24
N ALA A 561 -7.77 43.38 8.89
CA ALA A 561 -8.41 44.68 8.75
C ALA A 561 -8.07 45.56 9.94
N ILE A 562 -7.42 46.70 9.67
CA ILE A 562 -7.06 47.69 10.67
C ILE A 562 -7.89 48.96 10.43
N ALA A 563 -8.77 49.32 11.35
CA ALA A 563 -9.48 50.60 11.30
C ALA A 563 -8.59 51.71 11.88
N GLN A 564 -8.19 52.66 11.05
CA GLN A 564 -7.50 53.87 11.51
C GLN A 564 -8.54 54.94 11.84
N ALA A 565 -8.41 55.52 13.03
CA ALA A 565 -9.27 56.59 13.50
C ALA A 565 -8.44 57.78 13.99
N ASP A 566 -8.94 58.99 13.78
CA ASP A 566 -8.36 60.19 14.38
C ASP A 566 -9.05 60.47 15.71
N ARG A 567 -8.29 60.96 16.70
CA ARG A 567 -8.86 61.51 17.93
C ARG A 567 -9.57 62.83 17.61
N VAL A 568 -10.80 62.98 18.08
CA VAL A 568 -11.60 64.20 17.90
C VAL A 568 -12.12 64.67 19.26
N PRO A 569 -12.27 66.00 19.47
CA PRO A 569 -12.76 66.51 20.74
C PRO A 569 -14.15 65.96 21.03
N HIS A 570 -14.35 65.46 22.24
CA HIS A 570 -15.63 64.91 22.68
C HIS A 570 -15.91 65.33 24.12
N ILE A 571 -17.10 65.87 24.37
CA ILE A 571 -17.56 66.20 25.72
C ILE A 571 -18.33 64.99 26.24
N SER A 572 -17.92 64.48 27.42
CA SER A 572 -18.58 63.35 28.06
C SER A 572 -20.07 63.64 28.33
N LYS A 573 -20.91 62.60 28.33
CA LYS A 573 -22.32 62.76 28.70
C LYS A 573 -22.43 63.36 30.10
N ALA A 574 -23.21 64.44 30.23
CA ALA A 574 -23.27 65.26 31.44
C ALA A 574 -21.88 65.74 31.91
N GLY A 575 -20.97 66.05 30.96
CA GLY A 575 -19.59 66.45 31.23
C GLY A 575 -19.43 67.91 31.66
N VAL A 576 -20.44 68.75 31.43
CA VAL A 576 -20.46 70.14 31.92
C VAL A 576 -21.11 70.15 33.30
N ARG A 577 -20.35 70.58 34.32
CA ARG A 577 -20.76 70.53 35.73
C ARG A 577 -20.31 71.78 36.45
N ASN A 578 -20.90 72.04 37.61
CA ASN A 578 -20.37 73.00 38.56
C ASN A 578 -18.91 72.61 38.93
N SER A 579 -17.98 73.58 38.96
CA SER A 579 -16.56 73.31 39.28
C SER A 579 -16.31 72.91 40.72
N ALA A 580 -17.27 73.14 41.61
CA ALA A 580 -17.20 72.76 43.01
C ALA A 580 -17.61 71.29 43.23
N ALA A 581 -17.05 70.38 42.43
CA ALA A 581 -17.32 68.95 42.42
C ALA A 581 -18.76 68.56 41.99
N GLN A 582 -19.09 67.26 42.09
CA GLN A 582 -20.37 66.72 41.65
C GLN A 582 -21.55 67.22 42.50
N THR A 583 -22.39 68.07 41.93
CA THR A 583 -23.65 68.53 42.53
C THR A 583 -24.81 67.55 42.29
N PRO A 584 -25.87 67.56 43.14
CA PRO A 584 -27.05 66.71 42.96
C PRO A 584 -27.82 67.02 41.67
N ASP A 585 -27.99 68.30 41.38
CA ASP A 585 -28.61 68.79 40.15
C ASP A 585 -27.51 68.94 39.08
N ALA A 586 -27.70 68.34 37.90
CA ALA A 586 -26.83 68.52 36.73
C ALA A 586 -27.08 69.88 36.05
N LEU A 587 -27.05 70.94 36.85
CA LEU A 587 -27.34 72.32 36.48
C LEU A 587 -26.14 73.20 36.79
N VAL A 588 -26.09 74.34 36.12
CA VAL A 588 -25.09 75.39 36.35
C VAL A 588 -25.82 76.72 36.51
N ALA A 589 -25.15 77.73 37.08
CA ALA A 589 -25.79 79.01 37.37
C ALA A 589 -25.04 80.18 36.71
N PRO A 590 -25.71 81.31 36.46
CA PRO A 590 -25.06 82.52 35.97
C PRO A 590 -23.87 82.90 36.85
N GLY A 591 -22.75 83.28 36.24
CA GLY A 591 -21.54 83.72 36.94
C GLY A 591 -20.70 82.59 37.55
N SER A 592 -21.23 81.35 37.58
CA SER A 592 -20.57 80.22 38.23
C SER A 592 -19.35 79.73 37.46
N LEU A 593 -18.43 79.06 38.18
CA LEU A 593 -17.37 78.28 37.57
C LEU A 593 -17.91 76.91 37.17
N VAL A 594 -17.61 76.51 35.94
CA VAL A 594 -17.98 75.21 35.37
C VAL A 594 -16.75 74.42 34.94
N SER A 595 -16.79 73.13 35.20
CA SER A 595 -15.82 72.15 34.72
C SER A 595 -16.44 71.32 33.61
N ILE A 596 -15.72 71.20 32.50
CA ILE A 596 -16.16 70.53 31.28
C ILE A 596 -15.23 69.35 31.04
N PHE A 597 -15.74 68.14 31.26
CA PHE A 597 -15.00 66.89 31.13
C PHE A 597 -15.21 66.25 29.76
N GLY A 598 -14.13 65.70 29.20
CA GLY A 598 -14.16 65.12 27.88
C GLY A 598 -12.85 64.44 27.51
N GLU A 599 -12.64 64.25 26.21
CA GLU A 599 -11.43 63.69 25.63
C GLU A 599 -10.97 64.55 24.46
N SER A 600 -9.66 64.65 24.26
CA SER A 600 -9.03 65.42 23.17
C SER A 600 -9.48 66.88 23.10
N LEU A 601 -9.76 67.49 24.26
CA LEU A 601 -10.27 68.87 24.36
C LEU A 601 -9.18 69.95 24.11
N SER A 602 -7.91 69.58 24.34
CA SER A 602 -6.71 70.41 24.17
C SER A 602 -5.52 69.51 23.82
N SER A 603 -4.46 70.07 23.24
CA SER A 603 -3.19 69.38 23.03
C SER A 603 -2.40 69.25 24.33
N ASP A 604 -2.30 70.35 25.07
CA ASP A 604 -1.52 70.45 26.30
C ASP A 604 -2.39 70.85 27.50
N THR A 605 -1.80 70.69 28.69
CA THR A 605 -2.38 71.18 29.95
C THR A 605 -1.84 72.57 30.27
N VAL A 606 -2.73 73.56 30.31
CA VAL A 606 -2.38 74.97 30.50
C VAL A 606 -3.31 75.60 31.53
N ALA A 607 -2.72 76.16 32.59
CA ALA A 607 -3.40 77.06 33.50
C ALA A 607 -3.43 78.48 32.92
N GLY A 608 -4.59 79.15 32.99
CA GLY A 608 -4.76 80.52 32.52
C GLY A 608 -4.24 81.56 33.51
N PRO A 609 -4.13 82.83 33.07
CA PRO A 609 -3.90 83.95 33.98
C PRO A 609 -5.03 84.04 35.02
N SER A 610 -4.70 84.42 36.26
CA SER A 610 -5.67 84.52 37.35
C SER A 610 -6.58 85.75 37.27
N ASN A 611 -6.12 86.83 36.62
CA ASN A 611 -6.90 88.06 36.41
C ASN A 611 -6.24 88.97 35.33
N PRO A 612 -6.94 89.36 34.25
CA PRO A 612 -8.20 88.77 33.79
C PRO A 612 -7.98 87.35 33.27
N LEU A 613 -9.04 86.53 33.32
CA LEU A 613 -9.06 85.21 32.70
C LEU A 613 -8.94 85.33 31.17
N ALA A 614 -8.23 84.40 30.54
CA ALA A 614 -8.07 84.38 29.09
C ALA A 614 -9.30 83.78 28.40
N GLN A 615 -9.70 84.32 27.25
CA GLN A 615 -10.76 83.74 26.41
C GLN A 615 -10.24 82.71 25.40
N THR A 616 -8.93 82.49 25.38
CA THR A 616 -8.27 81.45 24.59
C THR A 616 -7.05 80.95 25.36
N LEU A 617 -6.94 79.63 25.53
CA LEU A 617 -5.80 78.96 26.15
C LEU A 617 -5.41 77.78 25.26
N ASP A 618 -4.12 77.63 24.94
CA ASP A 618 -3.63 76.60 24.00
C ASP A 618 -4.40 76.56 22.65
N GLY A 619 -4.85 77.72 22.15
CA GLY A 619 -5.70 77.81 20.96
C GLY A 619 -7.14 77.28 21.13
N VAL A 620 -7.51 76.80 22.32
CA VAL A 620 -8.86 76.35 22.67
C VAL A 620 -9.75 77.54 23.02
N THR A 621 -10.97 77.54 22.51
CA THR A 621 -12.03 78.49 22.89
C THR A 621 -13.28 77.74 23.32
N VAL A 622 -13.99 78.27 24.32
CA VAL A 622 -15.30 77.76 24.73
C VAL A 622 -16.34 78.84 24.51
N ARG A 623 -17.46 78.46 23.90
CA ARG A 623 -18.61 79.32 23.67
C ARG A 623 -19.85 78.74 24.31
N LEU A 624 -20.66 79.61 24.90
CA LEU A 624 -22.05 79.31 25.24
C LEU A 624 -22.92 80.10 24.26
N ASP A 625 -23.55 79.38 23.32
CA ASP A 625 -24.14 79.92 22.10
C ASP A 625 -23.18 80.84 21.35
N SER A 626 -23.40 82.16 21.40
CA SER A 626 -22.57 83.18 20.75
C SER A 626 -21.53 83.83 21.66
N ARG A 627 -21.56 83.57 22.98
CA ARG A 627 -20.70 84.23 23.98
C ARG A 627 -19.45 83.40 24.25
N ILE A 628 -18.26 84.01 24.14
CA ILE A 628 -16.99 83.35 24.50
C ILE A 628 -16.80 83.39 26.02
N LEU A 629 -16.47 82.25 26.60
CA LEU A 629 -16.29 82.09 28.05
C LEU A 629 -14.85 82.43 28.46
N PRO A 630 -14.65 83.12 29.60
CA PRO A 630 -13.34 83.23 30.23
C PRO A 630 -12.88 81.87 30.78
N LEU A 631 -11.62 81.50 30.54
CA LEU A 631 -11.05 80.19 30.86
C LEU A 631 -10.02 80.29 31.98
N LEU A 632 -10.13 79.39 32.96
CA LEU A 632 -9.20 79.25 34.07
C LEU A 632 -8.14 78.19 33.77
N PHE A 633 -8.51 77.14 33.06
CA PHE A 633 -7.68 75.96 32.86
C PHE A 633 -8.16 75.17 31.64
N VAL A 634 -7.24 74.62 30.85
CA VAL A 634 -7.50 73.67 29.77
C VAL A 634 -6.54 72.49 29.87
N SER A 635 -7.03 71.29 29.56
CA SER A 635 -6.23 70.07 29.40
C SER A 635 -6.90 69.16 28.38
N PRO A 636 -6.23 68.07 27.95
CA PRO A 636 -6.86 67.09 27.05
C PRO A 636 -8.18 66.52 27.57
N GLN A 637 -8.40 66.51 28.90
CA GLN A 637 -9.55 65.85 29.53
C GLN A 637 -10.48 66.79 30.32
N GLN A 638 -10.09 68.04 30.56
CA GLN A 638 -10.87 68.98 31.37
C GLN A 638 -10.65 70.43 30.98
N ILE A 639 -11.73 71.22 30.94
CA ILE A 639 -11.67 72.68 30.86
C ILE A 639 -12.42 73.28 32.04
N ASN A 640 -11.85 74.31 32.69
CA ASN A 640 -12.57 75.12 33.68
C ASN A 640 -12.82 76.52 33.11
N ALA A 641 -14.06 76.98 33.16
CA ALA A 641 -14.49 78.27 32.60
C ALA A 641 -15.48 78.98 33.53
N GLN A 642 -15.63 80.28 33.37
CA GLN A 642 -16.68 81.05 34.03
C GLN A 642 -17.87 81.24 33.07
N LEU A 643 -19.10 80.99 33.55
CA LEU A 643 -20.30 81.37 32.84
C LEU A 643 -20.59 82.86 33.01
N PRO A 644 -21.15 83.56 32.00
CA PRO A 644 -21.55 84.94 32.16
C PRO A 644 -22.53 85.14 33.32
N SER A 645 -22.37 86.21 34.08
CA SER A 645 -23.19 86.53 35.26
C SER A 645 -24.62 86.97 34.91
N GLU A 646 -24.84 87.48 33.70
CA GLU A 646 -26.14 87.95 33.22
C GLU A 646 -26.85 86.92 32.31
N LEU A 647 -26.67 85.62 32.55
CA LEU A 647 -27.38 84.58 31.79
C LEU A 647 -28.83 84.42 32.28
N PRO A 648 -29.84 84.51 31.40
CA PRO A 648 -31.18 84.01 31.69
C PRO A 648 -31.18 82.51 31.96
N GLU A 649 -32.17 82.04 32.73
CA GLU A 649 -32.42 80.60 32.88
C GLU A 649 -32.84 79.97 31.54
N GLY A 650 -32.42 78.73 31.29
CA GLY A 650 -32.75 78.03 30.06
C GLY A 650 -31.69 77.03 29.60
N ALA A 651 -31.97 76.39 28.46
CA ALA A 651 -31.03 75.49 27.80
C ALA A 651 -30.14 76.27 26.82
N TYR A 652 -28.84 75.98 26.87
CA TYR A 652 -27.81 76.60 26.05
C TYR A 652 -26.95 75.55 25.38
N LYS A 653 -26.34 75.92 24.25
CA LYS A 653 -25.39 75.06 23.55
C LYS A 653 -23.96 75.49 23.86
N LEU A 654 -23.23 74.64 24.59
CA LEU A 654 -21.81 74.81 24.80
C LEU A 654 -21.04 74.23 23.60
N THR A 655 -20.12 75.01 23.04
CA THR A 655 -19.24 74.60 21.94
C THR A 655 -17.80 74.84 22.32
N ILE A 656 -16.99 73.79 22.32
CA ILE A 656 -15.52 73.86 22.44
C ILE A 656 -14.98 73.82 21.02
N ARG A 657 -14.05 74.72 20.69
CA ARG A 657 -13.25 74.64 19.47
C ARG A 657 -11.79 74.51 19.84
N THR A 658 -11.14 73.45 19.36
CA THR A 658 -9.72 73.17 19.63
C THR A 658 -8.81 74.02 18.74
N SER A 659 -7.50 74.00 19.02
CA SER A 659 -6.47 74.64 18.19
C SER A 659 -6.45 74.11 16.75
N ALA A 660 -6.79 72.83 16.55
CA ALA A 660 -6.93 72.19 15.24
C ALA A 660 -8.20 72.62 14.48
N GLY A 661 -9.10 73.36 15.11
CA GLY A 661 -10.36 73.83 14.51
C GLY A 661 -11.53 72.85 14.59
N GLU A 662 -11.35 71.69 15.22
CA GLU A 662 -12.42 70.71 15.48
C GLU A 662 -13.33 71.20 16.62
N GLU A 663 -14.62 70.85 16.56
CA GLU A 663 -15.63 71.30 17.53
C GLU A 663 -16.28 70.15 18.30
N ALA A 664 -16.42 70.31 19.61
CA ALA A 664 -17.26 69.46 20.46
C ALA A 664 -18.44 70.26 21.02
N LYS A 665 -19.62 69.65 21.11
CA LYS A 665 -20.87 70.32 21.49
C LYS A 665 -21.55 69.58 22.63
N ALA A 666 -22.11 70.32 23.57
CA ALA A 666 -22.92 69.79 24.66
C ALA A 666 -24.09 70.72 24.97
N GLU A 667 -25.18 70.16 25.47
CA GLU A 667 -26.29 70.92 26.03
C GLU A 667 -26.02 71.22 27.51
N VAL A 668 -26.32 72.44 27.92
CA VAL A 668 -26.12 72.93 29.28
C VAL A 668 -27.39 73.62 29.73
N THR A 669 -27.92 73.24 30.89
CA THR A 669 -29.10 73.89 31.46
C THR A 669 -28.66 74.85 32.57
N VAL A 670 -28.95 76.13 32.38
CA VAL A 670 -28.69 77.20 33.33
C VAL A 670 -29.93 77.41 34.19
N ALA A 671 -29.75 77.35 35.51
CA ALA A 671 -30.78 77.65 36.51
C ALA A 671 -30.36 78.87 37.34
N PRO A 672 -31.29 79.63 37.92
CA PRO A 672 -30.96 80.82 38.70
C PRO A 672 -30.05 80.51 39.89
N ASN A 673 -30.19 79.32 40.48
CA ASN A 673 -29.35 78.82 41.56
C ASN A 673 -28.92 77.38 41.24
N ALA A 674 -27.63 77.08 41.36
CA ALA A 674 -27.07 75.74 41.22
C ALA A 674 -25.85 75.63 42.15
N PRO A 675 -26.07 75.67 43.48
CA PRO A 675 -25.00 75.89 44.44
C PRO A 675 -24.04 74.70 44.46
N GLY A 676 -22.75 74.99 44.52
CA GLY A 676 -21.70 74.00 44.76
C GLY A 676 -20.69 74.54 45.77
N VAL A 677 -20.27 73.71 46.73
CA VAL A 677 -19.27 74.06 47.74
C VAL A 677 -17.92 73.46 47.37
N PHE A 678 -16.85 74.25 47.40
CA PHE A 678 -15.53 73.74 47.10
C PHE A 678 -15.06 72.82 48.24
N LEU A 679 -14.20 71.85 47.91
CA LEU A 679 -13.58 70.97 48.89
C LEU A 679 -12.08 71.21 48.99
N ARG A 680 -11.55 70.84 50.14
CA ARG A 680 -10.12 70.64 50.35
C ARG A 680 -9.89 69.20 50.82
N PRO A 681 -9.26 68.34 50.00
CA PRO A 681 -9.03 66.96 50.41
C PRO A 681 -7.95 66.95 51.50
N VAL A 682 -8.18 66.20 52.57
CA VAL A 682 -7.17 65.89 53.61
C VAL A 682 -7.17 64.38 53.78
N GLY A 683 -6.13 63.71 53.24
CA GLY A 683 -6.19 62.27 53.01
C GLY A 683 -7.35 61.91 52.07
N ASP A 684 -8.10 60.86 52.42
CA ASP A 684 -9.29 60.41 51.65
C ASP A 684 -10.60 61.12 52.07
N GLN A 685 -10.56 62.06 53.01
CA GLN A 685 -11.77 62.71 53.51
C GLN A 685 -12.05 64.05 52.80
N PRO A 686 -13.27 64.23 52.24
CA PRO A 686 -13.63 65.44 51.54
C PRO A 686 -14.17 66.49 52.52
N PHE A 687 -13.32 67.41 52.94
CA PHE A 687 -13.72 68.53 53.80
C PHE A 687 -14.17 69.74 52.97
N VAL A 688 -15.16 70.48 53.48
CA VAL A 688 -15.55 71.78 52.91
C VAL A 688 -14.35 72.73 52.91
N LEU A 689 -14.15 73.46 51.81
CA LEU A 689 -13.20 74.57 51.79
C LEU A 689 -13.80 75.72 52.62
N ALA A 690 -13.34 75.85 53.86
CA ALA A 690 -13.72 76.91 54.77
C ALA A 690 -12.51 77.53 55.48
N THR A 691 -12.60 78.83 55.79
CA THR A 691 -11.58 79.59 56.53
C THR A 691 -12.19 80.33 57.72
N ARG A 692 -11.34 80.69 58.67
CA ARG A 692 -11.64 81.54 59.83
C ARG A 692 -11.38 83.01 59.51
N ALA A 693 -11.64 83.89 60.47
CA ALA A 693 -11.12 85.25 60.41
C ALA A 693 -9.59 85.24 60.21
N GLY A 694 -9.09 85.99 59.22
CA GLY A 694 -7.67 86.00 58.84
C GLY A 694 -7.25 84.86 57.90
N ASP A 695 -8.20 84.21 57.22
CA ASP A 695 -7.99 83.20 56.16
C ASP A 695 -7.30 81.89 56.57
N ALA A 696 -7.17 81.63 57.88
CA ALA A 696 -6.70 80.35 58.38
C ALA A 696 -7.72 79.23 58.06
N PRO A 697 -7.31 78.06 57.53
CA PRO A 697 -8.24 77.03 57.10
C PRO A 697 -8.90 76.29 58.26
N VAL A 698 -10.15 75.86 58.07
CA VAL A 698 -10.86 74.91 58.95
C VAL A 698 -10.50 73.49 58.52
N THR A 699 -10.04 72.65 59.45
CA THR A 699 -9.50 71.30 59.19
C THR A 699 -9.90 70.32 60.30
N ALA A 700 -9.68 69.02 60.13
CA ALA A 700 -9.93 68.04 61.19
C ALA A 700 -9.03 68.27 62.42
N GLU A 701 -7.80 68.74 62.20
CA GLU A 701 -6.81 69.06 63.24
C GLU A 701 -7.03 70.47 63.85
N ALA A 702 -7.80 71.31 63.16
CA ALA A 702 -8.25 72.61 63.66
C ALA A 702 -9.75 72.77 63.31
N PRO A 703 -10.67 72.13 64.05
CA PRO A 703 -12.12 72.19 63.83
C PRO A 703 -12.73 73.56 64.12
N ALA A 704 -13.80 73.94 63.41
CA ALA A 704 -14.49 75.21 63.65
C ALA A 704 -15.08 75.24 65.06
N ARG A 705 -14.84 76.32 65.80
CA ARG A 705 -15.33 76.44 67.18
C ARG A 705 -16.75 76.98 67.22
N ARG A 706 -17.55 76.52 68.16
CA ARG A 706 -18.82 77.17 68.50
C ARG A 706 -18.63 78.67 68.77
N GLY A 707 -19.53 79.50 68.26
CA GLY A 707 -19.47 80.96 68.31
C GLY A 707 -18.51 81.61 67.31
N GLU A 708 -17.66 80.84 66.63
CA GLU A 708 -16.69 81.33 65.64
C GLU A 708 -17.37 81.73 64.31
N LEU A 709 -16.88 82.79 63.67
CA LEU A 709 -17.27 83.15 62.32
C LEU A 709 -16.38 82.42 61.31
N ILE A 710 -16.98 81.58 60.47
CA ILE A 710 -16.29 80.88 59.38
C ILE A 710 -16.79 81.37 58.02
N THR A 711 -15.91 81.29 57.02
CA THR A 711 -16.18 81.64 55.62
C THR A 711 -16.12 80.35 54.78
N ILE A 712 -17.23 79.98 54.15
CA ILE A 712 -17.34 78.81 53.27
C ILE A 712 -17.27 79.27 51.82
N TYR A 713 -16.49 78.56 50.98
CA TYR A 713 -16.26 78.91 49.57
C TYR A 713 -17.06 78.00 48.65
N GLY A 714 -17.62 78.58 47.58
CA GLY A 714 -18.36 77.83 46.57
C GLY A 714 -18.60 78.62 45.29
N THR A 715 -19.48 78.13 44.44
CA THR A 715 -19.89 78.78 43.19
C THR A 715 -21.32 78.41 42.82
N GLY A 716 -21.97 79.25 42.01
CA GLY A 716 -23.34 79.03 41.55
C GLY A 716 -24.42 79.24 42.62
N PHE A 717 -24.11 80.00 43.68
CA PHE A 717 -25.05 80.26 44.78
C PHE A 717 -26.25 81.12 44.40
N GLY A 718 -26.19 81.88 43.30
CA GLY A 718 -27.31 82.67 42.82
C GLY A 718 -26.91 84.00 42.19
N PRO A 719 -27.90 84.81 41.78
CA PRO A 719 -27.66 86.16 41.25
C PRO A 719 -27.18 87.12 42.35
N TYR A 720 -26.35 88.08 41.96
CA TYR A 720 -25.86 89.17 42.81
C TYR A 720 -26.75 90.40 42.69
N GLU A 721 -26.85 91.22 43.75
CA GLU A 721 -27.61 92.48 43.74
C GLU A 721 -27.12 93.48 42.70
N ARG A 722 -25.86 93.33 42.26
CA ARG A 722 -25.22 94.09 41.20
C ARG A 722 -24.41 93.15 40.31
N PRO A 723 -24.28 93.41 38.99
CA PRO A 723 -23.51 92.56 38.08
C PRO A 723 -22.04 92.44 38.52
N VAL A 724 -21.52 91.21 38.55
CA VAL A 724 -20.09 90.95 38.78
C VAL A 724 -19.34 91.00 37.44
N PRO A 725 -18.08 91.45 37.40
CA PRO A 725 -17.34 91.54 36.15
C PRO A 725 -16.88 90.14 35.67
N ASP A 726 -17.44 89.66 34.56
CA ASP A 726 -17.09 88.36 33.99
C ASP A 726 -15.63 88.34 33.51
N GLY A 727 -14.86 87.34 33.94
CA GLY A 727 -13.44 87.15 33.62
C GLY A 727 -12.48 88.01 34.45
N PHE A 728 -12.97 88.84 35.37
CA PHE A 728 -12.12 89.68 36.23
C PHE A 728 -12.33 89.35 37.70
N ALA A 729 -11.27 89.51 38.50
CA ALA A 729 -11.34 89.35 39.94
C ALA A 729 -12.33 90.37 40.54
N THR A 730 -13.24 89.90 41.40
CA THR A 730 -14.26 90.76 41.99
C THR A 730 -13.64 91.82 42.90
N PRO A 731 -13.92 93.14 42.73
CA PRO A 731 -13.42 94.17 43.65
C PRO A 731 -13.92 93.96 45.08
N GLY A 732 -13.09 94.28 46.07
CA GLY A 732 -13.47 94.21 47.49
C GLY A 732 -14.29 95.41 48.00
N SER A 733 -14.53 96.42 47.16
CA SER A 733 -15.41 97.54 47.47
C SER A 733 -15.93 98.17 46.17
N PRO A 734 -17.25 98.40 46.03
CA PRO A 734 -18.31 97.99 46.95
C PRO A 734 -18.49 96.47 46.99
N ASP A 735 -19.15 95.95 48.03
CA ASP A 735 -19.48 94.52 48.13
C ASP A 735 -20.52 94.07 47.09
N TYR A 736 -20.51 92.76 46.79
CA TYR A 736 -21.43 92.11 45.84
C TYR A 736 -22.25 91.02 46.56
N PRO A 737 -23.25 91.39 47.37
CA PRO A 737 -24.12 90.43 48.07
C PRO A 737 -25.00 89.64 47.09
N LEU A 738 -25.38 88.42 47.50
CA LEU A 738 -26.37 87.60 46.78
C LEU A 738 -27.79 88.13 47.02
N VAL A 739 -28.64 88.06 45.99
CA VAL A 739 -30.07 88.41 46.08
C VAL A 739 -30.84 87.37 46.90
N ASP A 740 -30.54 86.09 46.67
CA ASP A 740 -31.24 84.98 47.30
C ASP A 740 -30.58 84.62 48.63
N LYS A 741 -31.40 84.51 49.69
CA LYS A 741 -30.93 84.00 50.97
C LYS A 741 -30.59 82.52 50.86
N LEU A 742 -29.46 82.14 51.46
CA LEU A 742 -29.02 80.75 51.54
C LEU A 742 -29.01 80.26 52.98
N GLU A 743 -29.08 78.94 53.12
CA GLU A 743 -29.00 78.21 54.38
C GLU A 743 -27.77 77.30 54.38
N VAL A 744 -27.08 77.23 55.51
CA VAL A 744 -26.00 76.26 55.73
C VAL A 744 -26.57 75.12 56.56
N VAL A 745 -26.66 73.93 55.98
CA VAL A 745 -27.23 72.75 56.63
C VAL A 745 -26.09 71.84 57.07
N LEU A 746 -25.96 71.58 58.38
CA LEU A 746 -24.98 70.66 58.96
C LEU A 746 -25.72 69.49 59.64
N GLY A 747 -25.67 68.30 59.04
CA GLY A 747 -26.51 67.18 59.48
C GLY A 747 -27.99 67.55 59.40
N GLU A 748 -28.68 67.59 60.54
CA GLU A 748 -30.09 67.99 60.64
C GLU A 748 -30.29 69.47 61.01
N GLN A 749 -29.23 70.20 61.37
CA GLN A 749 -29.32 71.61 61.75
C GLN A 749 -29.25 72.54 60.54
N VAL A 750 -30.01 73.63 60.60
CA VAL A 750 -30.03 74.68 59.58
C VAL A 750 -29.53 75.99 60.19
N TRP A 751 -28.46 76.55 59.64
CA TRP A 751 -27.82 77.78 60.08
C TRP A 751 -28.10 78.90 59.10
N THR A 752 -28.36 80.10 59.63
CA THR A 752 -28.53 81.32 58.83
C THR A 752 -27.19 82.05 58.73
N PRO A 753 -26.63 82.25 57.52
CA PRO A 753 -25.42 83.05 57.35
C PRO A 753 -25.60 84.51 57.77
N GLU A 754 -24.53 85.11 58.29
CA GLU A 754 -24.49 86.56 58.55
C GLU A 754 -24.35 87.36 57.24
N TRP A 755 -23.64 86.80 56.25
CA TRP A 755 -23.44 87.44 54.96
C TRP A 755 -23.10 86.42 53.87
N SER A 756 -23.52 86.68 52.63
CA SER A 756 -23.14 85.86 51.47
C SER A 756 -23.05 86.70 50.20
N GLY A 757 -22.00 86.50 49.42
CA GLY A 757 -21.70 87.35 48.26
C GLY A 757 -20.51 86.83 47.44
N ALA A 758 -20.09 87.60 46.44
CA ALA A 758 -18.91 87.26 45.65
C ALA A 758 -17.63 87.41 46.50
N ALA A 759 -16.68 86.51 46.29
CA ALA A 759 -15.40 86.53 46.99
C ALA A 759 -14.48 87.62 46.43
N PRO A 760 -14.04 88.60 47.24
CA PRO A 760 -13.09 89.62 46.80
C PRO A 760 -11.81 89.00 46.24
N GLY A 761 -11.31 89.52 45.12
CA GLY A 761 -10.08 89.06 44.48
C GLY A 761 -10.22 87.74 43.70
N GLN A 762 -11.40 87.13 43.66
CA GLN A 762 -11.64 85.85 43.00
C GLN A 762 -12.65 85.99 41.84
N VAL A 763 -12.55 85.10 40.85
CA VAL A 763 -13.43 85.05 39.69
C VAL A 763 -14.43 83.91 39.84
N GLY A 764 -15.73 84.19 39.77
CA GLY A 764 -16.79 83.17 39.82
C GLY A 764 -16.90 82.41 41.16
N ILE A 765 -16.19 82.82 42.21
CA ILE A 765 -16.27 82.23 43.54
C ILE A 765 -17.18 83.10 44.42
N ALA A 766 -18.12 82.44 45.12
CA ALA A 766 -18.94 83.03 46.16
C ALA A 766 -18.44 82.58 47.54
N ILE A 767 -18.65 83.41 48.55
CA ILE A 767 -18.37 83.09 49.94
C ILE A 767 -19.60 83.32 50.82
N THR A 768 -19.71 82.46 51.83
CA THR A 768 -20.75 82.49 52.86
C THR A 768 -20.10 82.62 54.21
N ARG A 769 -20.37 83.71 54.93
CA ARG A 769 -19.93 83.93 56.31
C ARG A 769 -21.04 83.50 57.26
N VAL A 770 -20.79 82.48 58.07
CA VAL A 770 -21.74 81.93 59.02
C VAL A 770 -21.08 81.79 60.38
N ARG A 771 -21.78 82.20 61.44
CA ARG A 771 -21.35 81.95 62.80
C ARG A 771 -21.78 80.55 63.21
N VAL A 772 -20.82 79.73 63.66
CA VAL A 772 -21.11 78.39 64.17
C VAL A 772 -22.00 78.52 65.41
N PRO A 773 -23.22 77.96 65.44
CA PRO A 773 -24.10 78.06 66.61
C PRO A 773 -23.50 77.41 67.86
N GLU A 774 -23.89 77.91 69.04
CA GLU A 774 -23.44 77.37 70.34
C GLU A 774 -23.92 75.94 70.60
N ASP A 775 -25.01 75.53 69.94
CA ASP A 775 -25.59 74.20 69.97
C ASP A 775 -25.18 73.33 68.76
N ALA A 776 -24.19 73.76 67.97
CA ALA A 776 -23.67 72.97 66.85
C ALA A 776 -23.12 71.61 67.31
N PRO A 777 -23.44 70.48 66.66
CA PRO A 777 -22.89 69.17 66.99
C PRO A 777 -21.37 69.23 66.96
N SER A 778 -20.72 68.69 68.00
CA SER A 778 -19.26 68.62 68.07
C SER A 778 -18.76 67.19 68.23
N GLY A 779 -17.47 66.98 67.93
CA GLY A 779 -16.83 65.66 67.98
C GLY A 779 -16.52 65.11 66.60
N GLN A 780 -17.48 64.42 65.97
CA GLN A 780 -17.28 63.87 64.62
C GLN A 780 -17.67 64.88 63.53
N PRO A 781 -16.88 65.01 62.44
CA PRO A 781 -17.25 65.85 61.30
C PRO A 781 -18.60 65.42 60.69
N LEU A 782 -19.49 66.37 60.44
CA LEU A 782 -20.79 66.13 59.83
C LEU A 782 -20.84 66.66 58.40
N LEU A 783 -21.74 66.10 57.59
CA LEU A 783 -21.97 66.58 56.23
C LEU A 783 -22.63 67.95 56.23
N LEU A 784 -21.96 68.90 55.60
CA LEU A 784 -22.43 70.24 55.33
C LEU A 784 -22.94 70.35 53.90
N THR A 785 -24.07 71.02 53.73
CA THR A 785 -24.67 71.39 52.44
C THR A 785 -25.08 72.85 52.47
N ILE A 786 -25.00 73.56 51.34
CA ILE A 786 -25.64 74.86 51.16
C ILE A 786 -26.96 74.66 50.42
N ARG A 787 -28.04 75.26 50.93
CA ARG A 787 -29.36 75.24 50.28
C ARG A 787 -29.78 76.66 49.87
N VAL A 788 -30.17 76.83 48.61
CA VAL A 788 -30.69 78.10 48.06
C VAL A 788 -31.98 77.83 47.31
N LYS A 789 -33.08 78.49 47.70
CA LYS A 789 -34.43 78.29 47.11
C LYS A 789 -34.80 76.81 46.92
N GLY A 790 -34.47 75.97 47.89
CA GLY A 790 -34.76 74.53 47.88
C GLY A 790 -33.78 73.66 47.08
N ARG A 791 -32.79 74.22 46.37
CA ARG A 791 -31.71 73.47 45.72
C ARG A 791 -30.52 73.31 46.64
N SER A 792 -30.01 72.08 46.72
CA SER A 792 -28.90 71.72 47.59
C SER A 792 -27.59 71.63 46.81
N SER A 793 -26.49 72.01 47.44
CA SER A 793 -25.15 71.74 46.95
C SER A 793 -24.78 70.27 47.11
N ASN A 794 -23.61 69.92 46.59
CA ASN A 794 -22.82 68.77 47.05
C ASN A 794 -22.53 68.86 48.57
N GLN A 795 -22.25 67.71 49.18
CA GLN A 795 -22.11 67.58 50.63
C GLN A 795 -20.70 67.15 51.01
N PHE A 796 -20.08 67.87 51.95
CA PHE A 796 -18.73 67.59 52.43
C PHE A 796 -18.63 67.74 53.94
N LEU A 797 -17.60 67.15 54.53
CA LEU A 797 -17.42 67.18 55.98
C LEU A 797 -17.04 68.58 56.46
N LEU A 798 -17.69 69.05 57.53
CA LEU A 798 -17.23 70.18 58.33
C LEU A 798 -16.91 69.68 59.75
N PRO A 799 -15.66 69.81 60.22
CA PRO A 799 -15.28 69.48 61.59
C PRO A 799 -15.66 70.65 62.51
N VAL A 800 -16.33 70.34 63.63
CA VAL A 800 -16.76 71.31 64.64
C VAL A 800 -16.35 70.82 66.03
N GLU A 801 -15.79 71.71 66.85
CA GLU A 801 -15.40 71.45 68.26
C GLU A 801 -16.18 72.29 69.27
#